data_AF-A0A6A6AU47-F1
#
_entry.id   AF-A0A6A6AU47-F1
#
_cell.length_a   1.000
_cell.length_b   1.000
_cell.length_c   1.000
_cell.angle_alpha   90.00
_cell.angle_beta   90.00
_cell.angle_gamma   90.00
#
_symmetry.space_group_name_H-M   'P 1'
#
loop_
_entity.id
_entity.type
_entity.pdbx_description
1 polymer ?
#
loop_
_entity_poly.entity_id
_entity_poly.type
_entity_poly.pdbx_seq_one_letter_code
_entity_poly.pdbx_strand_id
1 'polypeptide(L)'
;MFNFTPLLGAQSAQSASASLLEFDGGIKVLIDVGWDESFDVAQLKEIERHVPTLSFVLLTHATTAHLGAYVHCCKNFPLFTRIPVYATVPVISLGRTLLQDLYASTPLASSIIPTEALTESAYSFPTALRDGKKLNILRQTPTSDEIASYFGLINPVKYSQPHEPLASPSSAQFGEIQITAYGAGHTLGGTIWHIESGVESVIYAVEWNQSTEHVLSGAAWLGSGAGGSGVLEQLRRPTAMICSSKGSGLVKVAQEGADRDEALLSRIRDTIAKGGSVLIPSDSSARILELAYLLEETWQNEAHKTNSPLKGAKVYLASTTGGATMRYARSMLEWMKEGIAKEFEAGAGGAPMDGQGRNRGGKGMDMGPAAPFDFRHITLLERKSRVSRMLGTNEPRVILASDASLDWGFSMDAIRSLASDEKNLVILTERVGECSGQEKGLGRILWNLWAERTYPSSTVVDASGYQAPLRTVRTVALENDEIPLYQQYLATQRQLQNTMGGDVTAAQETSDDVADNLSSTDSESSEESESGFQGKAMNSTAIQRHADRRAERQEQGPGVKILLEPSGVFDYEVQGKKGIDRLFPFKSERKRADEFGDIIRPKEFARADEEDNAAGDSPQGDGTKKENAVGQKRQWDDLINVLDSSKPKANQKRRKADGEDGADSDSEPDDDSDRVDGPSKVIVETESLELKCRIAFVDFSGLHDRRTLQMVIPLIKPRKLIFVAGEEAETIDLAEECRKILNAGFTGAANIVDVFTPTVGTMVDASVDTNAWSVKLSRNMVRSLHWQRVGRLDVVAITGRLAAASLDPEPIEDDEGSAKKKAKMAKTVVVLSSHDKNDTTPILDVVPANNITAVRSVAQPFHVGDVRLADLRKIMKAQNMEAEFRGEGVLVINGTVAVKKNNATGTIEIDGGAYGFADPTAFFKVKKKLYEGLAVVAGN
;
A
#
# COMPACT_ATOMS: atom_id res chain seq x y z
N MET A 1 5.22 13.19 -24.37
CA MET A 1 5.50 14.34 -23.48
C MET A 1 4.71 14.11 -22.21
N PHE A 2 5.35 14.32 -21.06
CA PHE A 2 4.69 14.22 -19.76
C PHE A 2 5.23 15.26 -18.79
N ASN A 3 4.35 15.73 -17.93
CA ASN A 3 4.60 16.72 -16.91
C ASN A 3 4.52 16.08 -15.53
N PHE A 4 5.39 16.53 -14.62
CA PHE A 4 5.38 16.16 -13.22
C PHE A 4 5.10 17.38 -12.35
N THR A 5 4.15 17.27 -11.42
CA THR A 5 3.84 18.34 -10.45
C THR A 5 3.77 17.76 -9.04
N PRO A 6 4.65 18.14 -8.11
CA PRO A 6 4.49 17.76 -6.71
C PRO A 6 3.36 18.59 -6.08
N LEU A 7 2.35 17.94 -5.52
CA LEU A 7 1.21 18.59 -4.86
C LEU A 7 1.48 18.82 -3.37
N LEU A 8 2.21 17.92 -2.72
CA LEU A 8 2.59 18.02 -1.30
C LEU A 8 4.03 17.54 -1.08
N GLY A 9 4.65 17.98 0.02
CA GLY A 9 5.93 17.46 0.53
C GLY A 9 7.21 17.98 -0.13
N ALA A 10 7.16 18.53 -1.35
CA ALA A 10 8.38 18.96 -2.06
C ALA A 10 9.07 20.17 -1.40
N GLN A 11 10.36 20.03 -1.07
CA GLN A 11 11.18 21.06 -0.39
C GLN A 11 10.55 21.60 0.90
N SER A 12 9.77 20.75 1.58
CA SER A 12 9.05 21.10 2.80
C SER A 12 9.50 20.20 3.95
N ALA A 13 9.47 20.73 5.16
CA ALA A 13 9.64 19.92 6.37
C ALA A 13 8.42 19.04 6.66
N GLN A 14 7.32 19.21 5.94
CA GLN A 14 6.10 18.40 6.07
C GLN A 14 6.33 16.95 5.64
N SER A 15 5.66 16.02 6.33
CA SER A 15 5.71 14.59 6.04
C SER A 15 4.82 14.18 4.86
N ALA A 16 3.73 14.90 4.59
CA ALA A 16 2.73 14.55 3.57
C ALA A 16 3.30 14.52 2.15
N SER A 17 2.98 13.47 1.40
CA SER A 17 3.39 13.26 0.01
C SER A 17 2.18 13.08 -0.91
N ALA A 18 2.17 13.82 -2.01
CA ALA A 18 1.22 13.65 -3.11
C ALA A 18 1.84 14.25 -4.39
N SER A 19 1.75 13.52 -5.49
CA SER A 19 2.34 13.93 -6.78
C SER A 19 1.39 13.67 -7.95
N LEU A 20 1.39 14.56 -8.94
CA LEU A 20 0.60 14.43 -10.16
C LEU A 20 1.51 14.22 -11.37
N LEU A 21 1.26 13.14 -12.11
CA LEU A 21 1.85 12.88 -13.43
C LEU A 21 0.80 13.08 -14.51
N GLU A 22 1.11 13.89 -15.52
CA GLU A 22 0.24 14.12 -16.67
C GLU A 22 0.96 13.68 -17.94
N PHE A 23 0.44 12.64 -18.61
CA PHE A 23 0.96 12.13 -19.88
C PHE A 23 0.17 12.70 -21.07
N ASP A 24 0.79 12.70 -22.25
CA ASP A 24 0.13 12.99 -23.51
C ASP A 24 -1.12 12.11 -23.71
N GLY A 25 -2.18 12.70 -24.26
CA GLY A 25 -3.49 12.06 -24.37
C GLY A 25 -4.42 12.32 -23.17
N GLY A 26 -4.00 13.15 -22.22
CA GLY A 26 -4.84 13.61 -21.11
C GLY A 26 -4.91 12.62 -19.95
N ILE A 27 -4.00 11.66 -19.88
CA ILE A 27 -3.91 10.69 -18.77
C ILE A 27 -3.28 11.39 -17.57
N LYS A 28 -4.00 11.41 -16.44
CA LYS A 28 -3.52 12.00 -15.18
C LYS A 28 -3.45 10.95 -14.09
N VAL A 29 -2.26 10.73 -13.55
CA VAL A 29 -2.00 9.76 -12.49
C VAL A 29 -1.67 10.51 -11.22
N LEU A 30 -2.47 10.27 -10.17
CA LEU A 30 -2.15 10.74 -8.82
C LEU A 30 -1.33 9.66 -8.13
N ILE A 31 -0.16 10.00 -7.62
CA ILE A 31 0.65 9.10 -6.81
C ILE A 31 0.64 9.61 -5.37
N ASP A 32 0.20 8.73 -4.48
CA ASP A 32 0.00 8.95 -3.05
C ASP A 32 -1.09 9.99 -2.72
N VAL A 33 -1.71 9.78 -1.56
CA VAL A 33 -2.75 10.64 -0.98
C VAL A 33 -2.39 10.83 0.50
N GLY A 34 -1.20 11.39 0.71
CA GLY A 34 -0.63 11.64 2.02
C GLY A 34 -1.34 12.73 2.81
N TRP A 35 -1.19 12.68 4.12
CA TRP A 35 -1.60 13.74 5.03
C TRP A 35 -0.54 13.93 6.10
N ASP A 36 -0.50 15.13 6.69
CA ASP A 36 0.36 15.41 7.84
C ASP A 36 -0.42 15.29 9.15
N GLU A 37 0.28 15.41 10.26
CA GLU A 37 -0.26 15.26 11.61
C GLU A 37 -1.18 16.42 12.02
N SER A 38 -1.27 17.48 11.21
CA SER A 38 -2.18 18.61 11.42
C SER A 38 -3.61 18.34 10.96
N PHE A 39 -3.78 17.38 10.04
CA PHE A 39 -5.05 17.02 9.42
C PHE A 39 -5.80 18.23 8.80
N ASP A 40 -5.06 19.18 8.21
CA ASP A 40 -5.64 20.35 7.57
C ASP A 40 -6.23 20.00 6.18
N VAL A 41 -7.50 20.35 5.97
CA VAL A 41 -8.21 20.15 4.70
C VAL A 41 -7.69 21.09 3.61
N ALA A 42 -7.09 22.23 3.99
CA ALA A 42 -6.57 23.19 3.02
C ALA A 42 -5.50 22.58 2.10
N GLN A 43 -4.72 21.62 2.61
CA GLN A 43 -3.71 20.88 1.84
C GLN A 43 -4.32 20.00 0.74
N LEU A 44 -5.55 19.52 0.97
CA LEU A 44 -6.22 18.60 0.07
C LEU A 44 -7.02 19.33 -1.03
N LYS A 45 -7.14 20.67 -0.96
CA LYS A 45 -7.88 21.49 -1.96
C LYS A 45 -7.33 21.29 -3.38
N GLU A 46 -6.01 21.19 -3.54
CA GLU A 46 -5.40 20.96 -4.85
C GLU A 46 -5.71 19.54 -5.36
N ILE A 47 -5.71 18.52 -4.49
CA ILE A 47 -6.10 17.16 -4.86
C ILE A 47 -7.57 17.14 -5.31
N GLU A 48 -8.47 17.75 -4.54
CA GLU A 48 -9.90 17.87 -4.84
C GLU A 48 -10.14 18.48 -6.24
N ARG A 49 -9.39 19.53 -6.60
CA ARG A 49 -9.47 20.19 -7.91
C ARG A 49 -9.17 19.22 -9.06
N HIS A 50 -8.26 18.28 -8.87
CA HIS A 50 -7.83 17.35 -9.91
C HIS A 50 -8.72 16.11 -10.03
N VAL A 51 -9.50 15.74 -9.01
CA VAL A 51 -10.36 14.54 -8.96
C VAL A 51 -11.16 14.28 -10.24
N PRO A 52 -11.87 15.26 -10.84
CA PRO A 52 -12.68 14.99 -12.03
C PRO A 52 -11.86 14.57 -13.27
N THR A 53 -10.56 14.90 -13.28
CA THR A 53 -9.64 14.66 -14.41
C THR A 53 -8.69 13.49 -14.18
N LEU A 54 -8.72 12.86 -12.99
CA LEU A 54 -7.84 11.75 -12.66
C LEU A 54 -8.23 10.47 -13.42
N SER A 55 -7.21 9.79 -13.92
CA SER A 55 -7.33 8.50 -14.59
C SER A 55 -7.25 7.36 -13.61
N PHE A 56 -6.24 7.33 -12.75
CA PHE A 56 -6.09 6.35 -11.68
C PHE A 56 -5.16 6.88 -10.58
N VAL A 57 -5.20 6.22 -9.42
CA VAL A 57 -4.35 6.54 -8.26
C VAL A 57 -3.39 5.38 -7.97
N LEU A 58 -2.13 5.68 -7.67
CA LEU A 58 -1.13 4.72 -7.19
C LEU A 58 -0.78 5.02 -5.74
N LEU A 59 -0.75 4.02 -4.87
CA LEU A 59 -0.27 4.16 -3.48
C LEU A 59 1.08 3.46 -3.31
N THR A 60 1.98 4.05 -2.53
CA THR A 60 3.33 3.53 -2.32
C THR A 60 3.54 2.81 -1.00
N HIS A 61 3.18 3.45 0.12
CA HIS A 61 3.48 2.98 1.47
C HIS A 61 2.26 3.02 2.38
N ALA A 62 2.22 2.11 3.36
CA ALA A 62 1.20 2.09 4.40
C ALA A 62 1.51 3.04 5.56
N THR A 63 1.79 4.31 5.27
CA THR A 63 2.10 5.35 6.27
C THR A 63 1.18 6.56 6.10
N THR A 64 1.03 7.36 7.15
CA THR A 64 0.20 8.59 7.15
C THR A 64 0.64 9.55 6.04
N ALA A 65 1.96 9.66 5.86
CA ALA A 65 2.61 10.44 4.81
C ALA A 65 2.21 10.08 3.37
N HIS A 66 1.72 8.85 3.09
CA HIS A 66 1.43 8.39 1.71
C HIS A 66 -0.03 8.01 1.47
N LEU A 67 -0.77 7.57 2.51
CA LEU A 67 -2.19 7.19 2.37
C LEU A 67 -3.11 7.82 3.41
N GLY A 68 -2.60 8.71 4.28
CA GLY A 68 -3.32 9.30 5.40
C GLY A 68 -4.66 9.94 5.04
N ALA A 69 -4.75 10.57 3.87
CA ALA A 69 -5.95 11.27 3.41
C ALA A 69 -6.86 10.41 2.51
N TYR A 70 -6.53 9.14 2.24
CA TYR A 70 -7.29 8.29 1.33
C TYR A 70 -8.77 8.14 1.72
N VAL A 71 -9.06 7.75 2.96
CA VAL A 71 -10.43 7.58 3.47
C VAL A 71 -11.16 8.93 3.50
N HIS A 72 -10.47 10.00 3.88
CA HIS A 72 -11.02 11.35 3.84
C HIS A 72 -11.46 11.72 2.42
N CYS A 73 -10.64 11.44 1.40
CA CYS A 73 -10.97 11.69 0.00
C CYS A 73 -12.17 10.83 -0.46
N CYS A 74 -12.21 9.54 -0.13
CA CYS A 74 -13.33 8.67 -0.49
C CYS A 74 -14.68 9.14 0.07
N LYS A 75 -14.69 9.63 1.32
CA LYS A 75 -15.93 10.07 1.99
C LYS A 75 -16.36 11.47 1.56
N ASN A 76 -15.41 12.38 1.38
CA ASN A 76 -15.68 13.80 1.24
C ASN A 76 -15.58 14.35 -0.18
N PHE A 77 -14.78 13.74 -1.06
CA PHE A 77 -14.60 14.24 -2.42
C PHE A 77 -15.54 13.50 -3.39
N PRO A 78 -16.48 14.22 -4.04
CA PRO A 78 -17.35 13.61 -5.04
C PRO A 78 -16.53 12.94 -6.15
N LEU A 79 -17.02 11.81 -6.66
CA LEU A 79 -16.40 11.03 -7.74
C LEU A 79 -15.09 10.30 -7.39
N PHE A 80 -14.46 10.57 -6.24
CA PHE A 80 -13.17 9.95 -5.90
C PHE A 80 -13.24 8.42 -5.86
N THR A 81 -14.33 7.86 -5.31
CA THR A 81 -14.58 6.41 -5.26
C THR A 81 -14.77 5.74 -6.63
N ARG A 82 -14.97 6.51 -7.70
CA ARG A 82 -15.09 6.00 -9.07
C ARG A 82 -13.73 5.87 -9.76
N ILE A 83 -12.67 6.44 -9.18
CA ILE A 83 -11.32 6.39 -9.74
C ILE A 83 -10.67 5.06 -9.33
N PRO A 84 -10.13 4.28 -10.28
CA PRO A 84 -9.42 3.05 -9.94
C PRO A 84 -8.12 3.37 -9.17
N VAL A 85 -7.90 2.64 -8.08
CA VAL A 85 -6.73 2.78 -7.20
C VAL A 85 -5.93 1.50 -7.22
N TYR A 86 -4.60 1.58 -7.22
CA TYR A 86 -3.69 0.43 -7.22
C TYR A 86 -2.68 0.50 -6.08
N ALA A 87 -2.51 -0.64 -5.40
CA ALA A 87 -1.54 -0.79 -4.32
C ALA A 87 -1.19 -2.27 -4.13
N THR A 88 -0.09 -2.57 -3.43
CA THR A 88 0.22 -3.96 -3.06
C THR A 88 -0.67 -4.46 -1.94
N VAL A 89 -0.81 -5.78 -1.83
CA VAL A 89 -1.65 -6.42 -0.80
C VAL A 89 -1.29 -5.98 0.64
N PRO A 90 0.00 -5.89 1.04
CA PRO A 90 0.33 -5.39 2.37
C PRO A 90 0.00 -3.91 2.55
N VAL A 91 0.18 -3.07 1.52
CA VAL A 91 -0.18 -1.64 1.62
C VAL A 91 -1.68 -1.46 1.84
N ILE A 92 -2.52 -2.27 1.19
CA ILE A 92 -3.97 -2.27 1.40
C ILE A 92 -4.32 -2.69 2.83
N SER A 93 -3.76 -3.82 3.30
CA SER A 93 -4.17 -4.41 4.58
C SER A 93 -3.64 -3.64 5.79
N LEU A 94 -2.37 -3.22 5.73
CA LEU A 94 -1.72 -2.42 6.77
C LEU A 94 -2.17 -0.95 6.70
N GLY A 95 -2.49 -0.43 5.52
CA GLY A 95 -3.11 0.88 5.37
C GLY A 95 -4.49 0.95 6.02
N ARG A 96 -5.27 -0.14 5.93
CA ARG A 96 -6.55 -0.24 6.62
C ARG A 96 -6.38 -0.17 8.13
N THR A 97 -5.46 -0.95 8.71
CA THR A 97 -5.25 -0.94 10.16
C THR A 97 -4.67 0.39 10.65
N LEU A 98 -3.81 1.02 9.85
CA LEU A 98 -3.30 2.37 10.13
C LEU A 98 -4.44 3.39 10.21
N LEU A 99 -5.32 3.45 9.20
CA LEU A 99 -6.39 4.44 9.19
C LEU A 99 -7.45 4.15 10.26
N GLN A 100 -7.72 2.88 10.57
CA GLN A 100 -8.56 2.52 11.73
C GLN A 100 -7.95 3.01 13.04
N ASP A 101 -6.64 2.83 13.25
CA ASP A 101 -5.94 3.33 14.44
C ASP A 101 -5.94 4.86 14.51
N LEU A 102 -5.72 5.51 13.36
CA LEU A 102 -5.71 6.96 13.24
C LEU A 102 -7.07 7.57 13.63
N TYR A 103 -8.17 7.11 13.00
CA TYR A 103 -9.52 7.62 13.28
C TYR A 103 -10.03 7.24 14.67
N ALA A 104 -9.52 6.15 15.27
CA ALA A 104 -9.81 5.80 16.66
C ALA A 104 -9.02 6.65 17.66
N SER A 105 -7.80 7.06 17.31
CA SER A 105 -6.86 7.72 18.23
C SER A 105 -6.97 9.24 18.24
N THR A 106 -7.28 9.88 17.11
CA THR A 106 -7.39 11.35 17.04
C THR A 106 -8.68 11.81 16.36
N PRO A 107 -9.50 12.64 17.03
CA PRO A 107 -10.70 13.18 16.41
C PRO A 107 -10.37 14.21 15.33
N LEU A 108 -9.16 14.79 15.30
CA LEU A 108 -8.73 15.71 14.24
C LEU A 108 -8.66 15.04 12.87
N ALA A 109 -8.49 13.71 12.79
CA ALA A 109 -8.49 12.98 11.52
C ALA A 109 -9.84 13.09 10.78
N SER A 110 -10.95 13.35 11.49
CA SER A 110 -12.25 13.65 10.87
C SER A 110 -12.28 15.01 10.18
N SER A 111 -11.27 15.86 10.42
CA SER A 111 -11.08 17.22 9.92
C SER A 111 -12.13 18.24 10.38
N ILE A 112 -11.69 19.48 10.52
CA ILE A 112 -12.56 20.62 10.88
C ILE A 112 -13.21 21.15 9.60
N ILE A 113 -14.51 21.43 9.65
CA ILE A 113 -15.22 22.05 8.52
C ILE A 113 -14.65 23.46 8.30
N PRO A 114 -14.20 23.79 7.07
CA PRO A 114 -13.71 25.13 6.77
C PRO A 114 -14.75 26.20 7.08
N THR A 115 -14.30 27.30 7.70
CA THR A 115 -15.19 28.43 8.05
C THR A 115 -15.88 29.00 6.81
N GLU A 116 -15.21 28.98 5.65
CA GLU A 116 -15.77 29.35 4.33
C GLU A 116 -17.07 28.56 4.05
N ALA A 117 -17.03 27.24 4.19
CA ALA A 117 -18.19 26.38 3.92
C ALA A 117 -19.32 26.59 4.95
N LEU A 118 -18.98 26.85 6.22
CA LEU A 118 -19.98 27.18 7.25
C LEU A 118 -20.63 28.55 7.00
N THR A 119 -19.87 29.54 6.50
CA THR A 119 -20.43 30.88 6.19
C THR A 119 -21.42 30.85 5.04
N GLU A 120 -21.20 30.02 4.02
CA GLU A 120 -22.16 29.80 2.94
C GLU A 120 -23.46 29.16 3.43
N SER A 121 -23.39 28.30 4.45
CA SER A 121 -24.58 27.71 5.09
C SER A 121 -25.23 28.65 6.11
N ALA A 122 -24.53 29.67 6.62
CA ALA A 122 -25.01 30.51 7.71
C ALA A 122 -25.96 31.66 7.31
N TYR A 123 -26.36 31.80 6.03
CA TYR A 123 -27.30 32.85 5.60
C TYR A 123 -28.63 32.84 6.38
N SER A 124 -29.03 31.69 6.92
CA SER A 124 -30.25 31.52 7.74
C SER A 124 -30.03 31.77 9.24
N PHE A 125 -28.77 31.77 9.73
CA PHE A 125 -28.41 31.83 11.15
C PHE A 125 -27.24 32.78 11.42
N PRO A 126 -27.40 34.11 11.19
CA PRO A 126 -26.32 35.09 11.30
C PRO A 126 -25.84 35.36 12.73
N THR A 127 -26.44 34.77 13.77
CA THR A 127 -26.10 35.01 15.17
C THR A 127 -24.91 34.16 15.65
N ALA A 128 -24.74 32.95 15.12
CA ALA A 128 -23.72 31.98 15.55
C ALA A 128 -22.27 32.39 15.18
N LEU A 129 -22.10 33.22 14.15
CA LEU A 129 -20.79 33.66 13.64
C LEU A 129 -20.36 35.07 14.12
N ARG A 130 -21.18 35.78 14.90
CA ARG A 130 -20.91 37.17 15.29
C ARG A 130 -19.75 37.35 16.28
N ASP A 131 -19.35 36.29 16.96
CA ASP A 131 -18.38 36.35 18.06
C ASP A 131 -16.90 36.18 17.62
N GLY A 132 -16.62 36.04 16.32
CA GLY A 132 -15.24 35.83 15.84
C GLY A 132 -14.58 34.54 16.34
N LYS A 133 -15.33 33.66 17.02
CA LYS A 133 -14.89 32.34 17.46
C LYS A 133 -14.94 31.37 16.27
N LYS A 134 -13.83 30.68 16.02
CA LYS A 134 -13.80 29.55 15.08
C LYS A 134 -14.66 28.42 15.65
N LEU A 135 -15.78 28.15 15.00
CA LEU A 135 -16.64 26.99 15.29
C LEU A 135 -15.91 25.76 14.76
N ASN A 136 -15.08 25.12 15.59
CA ASN A 136 -14.28 23.94 15.25
C ASN A 136 -15.16 22.68 15.13
N ILE A 137 -16.21 22.75 14.30
CA ILE A 137 -17.14 21.65 14.06
C ILE A 137 -16.43 20.60 13.20
N LEU A 138 -16.52 19.34 13.61
CA LEU A 138 -15.94 18.21 12.88
C LEU A 138 -16.86 17.73 11.77
N ARG A 139 -16.26 17.14 10.72
CA ARG A 139 -17.02 16.30 9.80
C ARG A 139 -17.36 14.96 10.46
N GLN A 140 -18.27 14.23 9.83
CA GLN A 140 -18.63 12.89 10.27
C GLN A 140 -17.45 11.93 10.13
N THR A 141 -16.98 11.38 11.26
CA THR A 141 -15.94 10.35 11.30
C THR A 141 -16.35 9.13 10.47
N PRO A 142 -15.43 8.55 9.68
CA PRO A 142 -15.70 7.30 8.97
C PRO A 142 -15.82 6.12 9.94
N THR A 143 -16.76 5.21 9.69
CA THR A 143 -16.89 3.98 10.48
C THR A 143 -15.85 2.94 10.04
N SER A 144 -15.58 1.94 10.89
CA SER A 144 -14.66 0.84 10.54
C SER A 144 -15.12 0.09 9.27
N ASP A 145 -16.43 -0.06 9.09
CA ASP A 145 -17.03 -0.72 7.93
C ASP A 145 -16.90 0.12 6.65
N GLU A 146 -17.08 1.45 6.75
CA GLU A 146 -16.82 2.37 5.64
C GLU A 146 -15.35 2.31 5.22
N ILE A 147 -14.42 2.33 6.19
CA ILE A 147 -12.99 2.18 5.91
C ILE A 147 -12.74 0.85 5.18
N ALA A 148 -13.29 -0.27 5.69
CA ALA A 148 -13.14 -1.56 5.04
C ALA A 148 -13.70 -1.58 3.61
N SER A 149 -14.85 -0.94 3.38
CA SER A 149 -15.46 -0.79 2.05
C SER A 149 -14.55 -0.01 1.10
N TYR A 150 -14.01 1.14 1.53
CA TYR A 150 -13.12 1.96 0.71
C TYR A 150 -11.80 1.25 0.34
N PHE A 151 -11.22 0.47 1.25
CA PHE A 151 -10.05 -0.35 0.93
C PHE A 151 -10.40 -1.54 0.00
N GLY A 152 -11.64 -2.01 0.03
CA GLY A 152 -12.16 -3.01 -0.92
C GLY A 152 -12.25 -2.51 -2.37
N LEU A 153 -12.21 -1.20 -2.61
CA LEU A 153 -12.17 -0.60 -3.94
C LEU A 153 -10.76 -0.59 -4.56
N ILE A 154 -9.72 -0.85 -3.76
CA ILE A 154 -8.33 -0.81 -4.23
C ILE A 154 -7.99 -2.11 -4.96
N ASN A 155 -7.44 -1.99 -6.16
CA ASN A 155 -6.99 -3.12 -6.96
C ASN A 155 -5.61 -3.59 -6.49
N PRO A 156 -5.49 -4.86 -6.00
CA PRO A 156 -4.23 -5.38 -5.51
C PRO A 156 -3.26 -5.69 -6.66
N VAL A 157 -2.00 -5.25 -6.53
CA VAL A 157 -0.91 -5.61 -7.44
C VAL A 157 0.18 -6.43 -6.72
N LYS A 158 0.94 -7.21 -7.48
CA LYS A 158 2.11 -7.94 -6.99
C LYS A 158 3.40 -7.35 -7.56
N TYR A 159 4.51 -7.59 -6.86
CA TYR A 159 5.80 -7.13 -7.35
C TYR A 159 6.19 -7.77 -8.70
N SER A 160 6.85 -6.98 -9.53
CA SER A 160 7.40 -7.36 -10.85
C SER A 160 6.37 -7.93 -11.82
N GLN A 161 5.08 -7.65 -11.61
CA GLN A 161 4.00 -8.02 -12.52
C GLN A 161 3.51 -6.77 -13.25
N PRO A 162 3.71 -6.67 -14.57
CA PRO A 162 3.14 -5.59 -15.38
C PRO A 162 1.61 -5.67 -15.35
N HIS A 163 0.97 -4.53 -15.11
CA HIS A 163 -0.48 -4.41 -15.08
C HIS A 163 -0.93 -3.27 -15.99
N GLU A 164 -2.00 -3.49 -16.73
CA GLU A 164 -2.65 -2.46 -17.54
C GLU A 164 -3.81 -1.86 -16.73
N PRO A 165 -3.76 -0.56 -16.38
CA PRO A 165 -4.81 0.09 -15.61
C PRO A 165 -6.18 0.03 -16.31
N LEU A 166 -7.24 0.02 -15.50
CA LEU A 166 -8.63 0.03 -15.94
C LEU A 166 -9.05 1.46 -16.31
N ALA A 167 -9.65 1.64 -17.49
CA ALA A 167 -10.12 2.95 -17.94
C ALA A 167 -11.12 3.55 -16.94
N SER A 168 -10.87 4.77 -16.47
CA SER A 168 -11.85 5.50 -15.66
C SER A 168 -12.96 6.08 -16.55
N PRO A 169 -14.18 6.29 -16.03
CA PRO A 169 -15.27 6.89 -16.80
C PRO A 169 -14.97 8.29 -17.36
N SER A 170 -13.99 8.98 -16.76
CA SER A 170 -13.58 10.35 -17.09
C SER A 170 -12.35 10.44 -18.00
N SER A 171 -11.66 9.32 -18.28
CA SER A 171 -10.44 9.30 -19.10
C SER A 171 -10.68 8.76 -20.51
N ALA A 172 -9.86 9.19 -21.47
CA ALA A 172 -9.83 8.62 -22.81
C ALA A 172 -9.40 7.14 -22.74
N GLN A 173 -9.69 6.35 -23.79
CA GLN A 173 -9.12 5.01 -23.92
C GLN A 173 -7.61 5.10 -23.72
N PHE A 174 -7.10 4.43 -22.68
CA PHE A 174 -5.67 4.42 -22.40
C PHE A 174 -4.93 3.93 -23.65
N GLY A 175 -3.85 4.62 -23.99
CA GLY A 175 -2.82 3.99 -24.82
C GLY A 175 -2.21 2.78 -24.08
N GLU A 176 -1.15 2.19 -24.63
CA GLU A 176 -0.37 1.14 -23.96
C GLU A 176 0.36 1.72 -22.73
N ILE A 177 -0.36 2.01 -21.64
CA ILE A 177 0.21 2.38 -20.34
C ILE A 177 0.31 1.13 -19.46
N GLN A 178 1.50 0.86 -18.96
CA GLN A 178 1.76 -0.28 -18.08
C GLN A 178 2.35 0.23 -16.77
N ILE A 179 1.85 -0.32 -15.66
CA ILE A 179 2.36 -0.06 -14.32
C ILE A 179 2.98 -1.34 -13.76
N THR A 180 4.17 -1.24 -13.20
CA THR A 180 4.85 -2.34 -12.52
C THR A 180 5.33 -1.88 -11.16
N ALA A 181 4.99 -2.63 -10.11
CA ALA A 181 5.45 -2.36 -8.75
C ALA A 181 6.73 -3.15 -8.45
N TYR A 182 7.74 -2.50 -7.86
CA TYR A 182 8.96 -3.15 -7.35
C TYR A 182 9.11 -2.92 -5.85
N GLY A 183 9.82 -3.80 -5.14
CA GLY A 183 10.01 -3.67 -3.69
C GLY A 183 10.86 -2.46 -3.34
N ALA A 184 10.34 -1.57 -2.49
CA ALA A 184 11.06 -0.38 -2.01
C ALA A 184 11.94 -0.63 -0.78
N GLY A 185 11.67 -1.68 0.00
CA GLY A 185 12.44 -2.04 1.20
C GLY A 185 12.29 -1.10 2.40
N HIS A 186 11.46 -0.05 2.31
CA HIS A 186 11.17 0.89 3.41
C HIS A 186 10.03 0.39 4.31
N THR A 187 8.93 -0.11 3.74
CA THR A 187 7.80 -0.69 4.48
C THR A 187 7.42 -2.05 3.91
N LEU A 188 6.69 -2.88 4.65
CA LEU A 188 6.16 -4.13 4.11
C LEU A 188 5.18 -3.83 2.98
N GLY A 189 5.43 -4.40 1.80
CA GLY A 189 4.66 -4.11 0.58
C GLY A 189 4.99 -2.75 -0.06
N GLY A 190 5.87 -1.94 0.50
CA GLY A 190 6.23 -0.63 -0.05
C GLY A 190 6.72 -0.72 -1.50
N THR A 191 6.29 0.21 -2.36
CA THR A 191 6.51 0.10 -3.82
C THR A 191 7.37 1.21 -4.40
N ILE A 192 8.23 0.82 -5.33
CA ILE A 192 8.76 1.69 -6.39
C ILE A 192 7.89 1.45 -7.62
N TRP A 193 7.27 2.51 -8.15
CA TRP A 193 6.43 2.39 -9.34
C TRP A 193 7.25 2.65 -10.60
N HIS A 194 7.18 1.71 -11.53
CA HIS A 194 7.67 1.87 -12.90
C HIS A 194 6.45 2.02 -13.81
N ILE A 195 6.36 3.17 -14.48
CA ILE A 195 5.25 3.54 -15.34
C ILE A 195 5.81 3.67 -16.75
N GLU A 196 5.31 2.84 -17.65
CA GLU A 196 5.67 2.84 -19.06
C GLU A 196 4.49 3.35 -19.88
N SER A 197 4.72 4.40 -20.67
CA SER A 197 3.71 4.96 -21.58
C SER A 197 4.34 5.15 -22.96
N GLY A 198 4.12 4.19 -23.86
CA GLY A 198 4.76 4.18 -25.19
C GLY A 198 6.28 4.10 -25.12
N VAL A 199 6.96 5.25 -25.28
CA VAL A 199 8.44 5.35 -25.21
C VAL A 199 8.95 6.01 -23.94
N GLU A 200 8.04 6.51 -23.11
CA GLU A 200 8.37 7.17 -21.86
C GLU A 200 8.41 6.13 -20.75
N SER A 201 9.52 6.08 -20.02
CA SER A 201 9.68 5.25 -18.84
C SER A 201 9.94 6.14 -17.63
N VAL A 202 9.01 6.12 -16.68
CA VAL A 202 9.06 6.91 -15.45
C VAL A 202 9.25 5.97 -14.27
N ILE A 203 10.24 6.26 -13.42
CA ILE A 203 10.43 5.54 -12.16
C ILE A 203 10.12 6.50 -11.02
N TYR A 204 9.12 6.16 -10.22
CA TYR A 204 8.75 6.87 -9.00
C TYR A 204 9.23 6.09 -7.78
N ALA A 205 10.26 6.61 -7.11
CA ALA A 205 10.94 5.99 -5.99
C ALA A 205 11.20 7.00 -4.87
N VAL A 206 10.13 7.44 -4.18
CA VAL A 206 10.25 8.44 -3.11
C VAL A 206 10.94 7.83 -1.90
N GLU A 207 10.29 6.95 -1.14
CA GLU A 207 10.87 6.35 0.06
C GLU A 207 11.32 4.90 -0.20
N TRP A 208 12.62 4.65 -0.09
CA TRP A 208 13.20 3.32 -0.33
C TRP A 208 14.47 3.11 0.48
N ASN A 209 14.80 1.85 0.76
CA ASN A 209 15.96 1.45 1.54
C ASN A 209 16.76 0.38 0.80
N GLN A 210 18.05 0.60 0.55
CA GLN A 210 18.89 -0.44 -0.06
C GLN A 210 19.33 -1.51 0.94
N SER A 211 19.44 -1.16 2.23
CA SER A 211 19.91 -2.08 3.25
C SER A 211 18.86 -3.15 3.53
N THR A 212 19.33 -4.37 3.82
CA THR A 212 18.46 -5.44 4.29
C THR A 212 18.23 -5.28 5.79
N GLU A 213 16.98 -5.34 6.23
CA GLU A 213 16.60 -5.27 7.65
C GLU A 213 16.28 -6.68 8.19
N HIS A 214 15.61 -6.76 9.35
CA HIS A 214 15.24 -8.05 9.94
C HIS A 214 14.05 -8.63 9.17
N VAL A 215 12.99 -7.83 9.01
CA VAL A 215 11.76 -8.23 8.33
C VAL A 215 11.80 -7.94 6.84
N LEU A 216 12.34 -6.80 6.44
CA LEU A 216 12.32 -6.33 5.06
C LEU A 216 13.58 -6.68 4.26
N SER A 217 13.35 -7.01 2.99
CA SER A 217 14.42 -7.08 1.99
C SER A 217 14.77 -5.68 1.50
N GLY A 218 16.01 -5.47 1.07
CA GLY A 218 16.42 -4.22 0.46
C GLY A 218 15.68 -3.93 -0.85
N ALA A 219 15.70 -2.68 -1.28
CA ALA A 219 15.07 -2.19 -2.48
C ALA A 219 15.53 -2.98 -3.72
N ALA A 220 14.58 -3.25 -4.61
CA ALA A 220 14.77 -4.05 -5.82
C ALA A 220 15.49 -3.28 -6.94
N TRP A 221 16.54 -2.52 -6.62
CA TRP A 221 17.37 -1.87 -7.65
C TRP A 221 18.34 -2.85 -8.29
N LEU A 222 18.95 -3.72 -7.48
CA LEU A 222 20.02 -4.64 -7.90
C LEU A 222 19.48 -6.08 -8.02
N GLY A 223 19.79 -6.76 -9.11
CA GLY A 223 19.32 -8.12 -9.35
C GLY A 223 20.01 -9.18 -8.48
N SER A 224 19.25 -10.11 -7.89
CA SER A 224 19.73 -11.20 -7.02
C SER A 224 20.44 -12.36 -7.75
N GLY A 225 20.82 -12.20 -9.02
CA GLY A 225 21.38 -13.26 -9.85
C GLY A 225 22.88 -13.49 -9.63
N ALA A 226 23.34 -14.74 -9.81
CA ALA A 226 24.70 -15.26 -9.61
C ALA A 226 25.82 -14.65 -10.51
N GLY A 227 25.66 -13.41 -10.99
CA GLY A 227 26.61 -12.73 -11.85
C GLY A 227 26.37 -11.24 -12.10
N GLY A 228 25.70 -10.48 -11.22
CA GLY A 228 25.57 -9.03 -11.49
C GLY A 228 25.19 -8.15 -10.32
N SER A 229 26.14 -7.33 -9.87
CA SER A 229 25.92 -6.03 -9.18
C SER A 229 25.21 -4.99 -10.09
N GLY A 230 24.40 -5.45 -11.04
CA GLY A 230 23.77 -4.63 -12.06
C GLY A 230 22.37 -4.22 -11.64
N VAL A 231 21.97 -3.00 -12.01
CA VAL A 231 20.58 -2.54 -11.89
C VAL A 231 19.69 -3.44 -12.74
N LEU A 232 18.48 -3.75 -12.26
CA LEU A 232 17.47 -4.49 -13.03
C LEU A 232 17.32 -3.88 -14.41
N GLU A 233 17.29 -4.72 -15.45
CA GLU A 233 17.28 -4.26 -16.84
C GLU A 233 16.11 -3.32 -17.14
N GLN A 234 14.94 -3.60 -16.55
CA GLN A 234 13.72 -2.80 -16.67
C GLN A 234 13.84 -1.40 -16.02
N LEU A 235 14.65 -1.25 -14.98
CA LEU A 235 14.83 0.01 -14.25
C LEU A 235 16.02 0.83 -14.76
N ARG A 236 16.68 0.36 -15.82
CA ARG A 236 17.91 0.99 -16.33
C ARG A 236 17.58 2.09 -17.33
N ARG A 237 18.25 3.24 -17.20
CA ARG A 237 18.12 4.40 -18.10
C ARG A 237 16.66 4.86 -18.33
N PRO A 238 15.90 5.11 -17.26
CA PRO A 238 14.55 5.67 -17.40
C PRO A 238 14.60 7.07 -18.03
N THR A 239 13.48 7.49 -18.62
CA THR A 239 13.27 8.85 -19.13
C THR A 239 13.33 9.84 -17.98
N ALA A 240 12.61 9.57 -16.89
CA ALA A 240 12.78 10.30 -15.65
C ALA A 240 12.78 9.38 -14.44
N MET A 241 13.58 9.74 -13.44
CA MET A 241 13.55 9.15 -12.10
C MET A 241 13.14 10.23 -11.10
N ILE A 242 12.07 9.97 -10.36
CA ILE A 242 11.59 10.81 -9.26
C ILE A 242 12.02 10.14 -7.96
N CYS A 243 12.79 10.83 -7.13
CA CYS A 243 13.38 10.29 -5.91
C CYS A 243 13.22 11.26 -4.74
N SER A 244 13.08 10.73 -3.51
CA SER A 244 13.14 11.58 -2.32
C SER A 244 14.56 12.09 -2.07
N SER A 245 14.69 13.29 -1.51
CA SER A 245 15.93 13.81 -0.92
C SER A 245 15.98 13.66 0.62
N LYS A 246 14.89 13.19 1.24
CA LYS A 246 14.73 13.06 2.69
C LYS A 246 15.76 12.09 3.29
N GLY A 247 16.50 12.53 4.30
CA GLY A 247 17.50 11.72 5.01
C GLY A 247 18.91 11.77 4.41
N SER A 248 19.12 12.55 3.34
CA SER A 248 20.44 12.82 2.75
C SER A 248 21.29 13.84 3.54
N GLY A 249 20.69 14.67 4.39
CA GLY A 249 21.37 15.67 5.22
C GLY A 249 21.98 15.10 6.50
N LEU A 250 21.46 13.95 6.96
CA LEU A 250 22.05 13.20 8.05
C LEU A 250 23.22 12.42 7.48
N VAL A 251 24.45 12.85 7.78
CA VAL A 251 25.62 11.98 7.66
C VAL A 251 25.41 10.87 8.68
N LYS A 252 24.68 9.81 8.28
CA LYS A 252 24.69 8.56 9.03
C LYS A 252 26.16 8.23 9.17
N VAL A 253 26.71 8.29 10.38
CA VAL A 253 27.88 7.45 10.67
C VAL A 253 27.35 6.08 10.33
N ALA A 254 27.79 5.53 9.20
CA ALA A 254 27.27 4.30 8.63
C ALA A 254 27.57 3.17 9.61
N GLN A 255 26.72 3.09 10.63
CA GLN A 255 26.65 2.00 11.56
C GLN A 255 26.07 0.88 10.71
N GLU A 256 26.85 -0.20 10.58
CA GLU A 256 26.32 -1.44 10.03
C GLU A 256 25.04 -1.79 10.81
N GLY A 257 24.06 -2.48 10.20
CA GLY A 257 22.76 -2.73 10.84
C GLY A 257 22.89 -3.22 12.29
N ALA A 258 23.86 -4.11 12.53
CA ALA A 258 24.18 -4.63 13.87
C ALA A 258 24.64 -3.55 14.88
N ASP A 259 25.42 -2.54 14.44
CA ASP A 259 25.86 -1.44 15.30
C ASP A 259 24.68 -0.54 15.69
N ARG A 260 23.75 -0.29 14.75
CA ARG A 260 22.51 0.46 15.02
C ARG A 260 21.65 -0.28 16.03
N ASP A 261 21.46 -1.58 15.83
CA ASP A 261 20.62 -2.40 16.69
C ASP A 261 21.21 -2.47 18.12
N GLU A 262 22.52 -2.66 18.24
CA GLU A 262 23.21 -2.62 19.54
C GLU A 262 23.16 -1.22 20.17
N ALA A 263 23.19 -0.14 19.37
CA ALA A 263 23.01 1.22 19.89
C ALA A 263 21.61 1.45 20.48
N LEU A 264 20.56 0.81 19.94
CA LEU A 264 19.22 0.83 20.54
C LEU A 264 19.17 -0.01 21.81
N LEU A 265 19.63 -1.27 21.72
CA LEU A 265 19.53 -2.24 22.81
C LEU A 265 20.38 -1.85 24.03
N SER A 266 21.57 -1.31 23.82
CA SER A 266 22.42 -0.83 24.91
C SER A 266 21.74 0.28 25.71
N ARG A 267 21.05 1.23 25.06
CA ARG A 267 20.29 2.30 25.74
C ARG A 267 19.10 1.77 26.53
N ILE A 268 18.44 0.74 26.00
CA ILE A 268 17.35 0.05 26.69
C ILE A 268 17.90 -0.63 27.95
N ARG A 269 18.95 -1.46 27.82
CA ARG A 269 19.60 -2.13 28.95
C ARG A 269 20.04 -1.15 30.03
N ASP A 270 20.69 -0.06 29.65
CA ASP A 270 21.17 0.97 30.57
C ASP A 270 20.04 1.67 31.33
N THR A 271 18.89 1.87 30.69
CA THR A 271 17.74 2.53 31.31
C THR A 271 16.99 1.59 32.25
N ILE A 272 16.78 0.35 31.82
CA ILE A 272 16.17 -0.69 32.66
C ILE A 272 17.05 -0.98 33.88
N ALA A 273 18.38 -1.03 33.73
CA ALA A 273 19.31 -1.23 34.84
C ALA A 273 19.25 -0.10 35.90
N LYS A 274 18.87 1.12 35.50
CA LYS A 274 18.62 2.26 36.40
C LYS A 274 17.23 2.24 37.04
N GLY A 275 16.38 1.27 36.67
CA GLY A 275 14.99 1.16 37.11
C GLY A 275 14.05 2.15 36.42
N GLY A 276 14.44 2.73 35.28
CA GLY A 276 13.59 3.59 34.47
C GLY A 276 12.82 2.82 33.40
N SER A 277 11.82 3.45 32.80
CA SER A 277 11.07 2.92 31.66
C SER A 277 11.51 3.57 30.34
N VAL A 278 11.32 2.85 29.23
CA VAL A 278 11.67 3.31 27.89
C VAL A 278 10.40 3.46 27.04
N LEU A 279 10.24 4.61 26.39
CA LEU A 279 9.22 4.85 25.37
C LEU A 279 9.88 4.91 24.00
N ILE A 280 9.35 4.13 23.06
CA ILE A 280 9.74 4.11 21.65
C ILE A 280 8.47 4.45 20.84
N PRO A 281 8.28 5.71 20.43
CA PRO A 281 7.21 6.06 19.52
C PRO A 281 7.49 5.47 18.13
N SER A 282 6.46 4.89 17.51
CA SER A 282 6.51 4.34 16.14
C SER A 282 5.13 4.49 15.52
N ASP A 283 5.05 4.37 14.21
CA ASP A 283 3.79 4.16 13.49
C ASP A 283 3.06 2.87 13.95
N SER A 284 1.82 2.64 13.50
CA SER A 284 1.02 1.47 13.92
C SER A 284 1.01 0.28 12.95
N SER A 285 1.61 0.41 11.77
CA SER A 285 1.41 -0.56 10.68
C SER A 285 2.69 -1.00 9.94
N ALA A 286 3.76 -0.21 9.93
CA ALA A 286 4.96 -0.42 9.12
C ALA A 286 6.28 -0.56 9.94
N ARG A 287 6.85 0.49 10.53
CA ARG A 287 8.14 0.41 11.27
C ARG A 287 8.02 -0.32 12.60
N ILE A 288 6.82 -0.34 13.17
CA ILE A 288 6.48 -1.15 14.34
C ILE A 288 6.80 -2.63 14.15
N LEU A 289 6.70 -3.16 12.91
CA LEU A 289 6.97 -4.57 12.63
C LEU A 289 8.46 -4.93 12.82
N GLU A 290 9.36 -4.06 12.35
CA GLU A 290 10.81 -4.24 12.50
C GLU A 290 11.23 -4.12 13.97
N LEU A 291 10.73 -3.09 14.66
CA LEU A 291 11.03 -2.85 16.06
C LEU A 291 10.49 -3.97 16.96
N ALA A 292 9.26 -4.42 16.74
CA ALA A 292 8.67 -5.50 17.50
C ALA A 292 9.40 -6.83 17.26
N TYR A 293 9.78 -7.13 16.01
CA TYR A 293 10.56 -8.34 15.71
C TYR A 293 11.94 -8.32 16.38
N LEU A 294 12.67 -7.21 16.30
CA LEU A 294 13.96 -7.02 16.97
C LEU A 294 13.83 -7.17 18.50
N LEU A 295 12.81 -6.58 19.10
CA LEU A 295 12.59 -6.66 20.55
C LEU A 295 12.21 -8.08 21.00
N GLU A 296 11.40 -8.81 20.23
CA GLU A 296 11.05 -10.20 20.54
C GLU A 296 12.29 -11.10 20.46
N GLU A 297 13.07 -11.01 19.38
CA GLU A 297 14.29 -11.80 19.19
C GLU A 297 15.30 -11.54 20.32
N THR A 298 15.46 -10.28 20.71
CA THR A 298 16.40 -9.89 21.77
C THR A 298 15.95 -10.36 23.14
N TRP A 299 14.65 -10.25 23.47
CA TRP A 299 14.12 -10.80 24.72
C TRP A 299 14.23 -12.31 24.78
N GLN A 300 13.98 -13.02 23.67
CA GLN A 300 14.17 -14.46 23.60
C GLN A 300 15.63 -14.86 23.86
N ASN A 301 16.57 -14.16 23.22
CA ASN A 301 18.02 -14.39 23.39
C ASN A 301 18.52 -14.05 24.80
N GLU A 302 17.94 -13.04 25.45
CA GLU A 302 18.32 -12.61 26.79
C GLU A 302 17.62 -13.36 27.92
N ALA A 303 16.44 -13.92 27.69
CA ALA A 303 15.72 -14.75 28.67
C ALA A 303 16.55 -15.96 29.14
N HIS A 304 17.40 -16.50 28.25
CA HIS A 304 18.30 -17.60 28.55
C HIS A 304 19.59 -17.19 29.30
N LYS A 305 19.90 -15.88 29.40
CA LYS A 305 21.11 -15.38 30.07
C LYS A 305 20.84 -15.15 31.56
N THR A 306 21.75 -15.61 32.44
CA THR A 306 21.58 -15.55 33.90
C THR A 306 21.74 -14.17 34.51
N ASN A 307 22.43 -13.24 33.84
CA ASN A 307 22.81 -11.92 34.35
C ASN A 307 22.24 -10.74 33.51
N SER A 308 21.18 -10.97 32.72
CA SER A 308 20.60 -9.88 31.92
C SER A 308 19.71 -8.95 32.77
N PRO A 309 19.86 -7.61 32.66
CA PRO A 309 18.95 -6.64 33.27
C PRO A 309 17.53 -6.70 32.69
N LEU A 310 17.35 -7.26 31.48
CA LEU A 310 16.07 -7.29 30.77
C LEU A 310 15.13 -8.40 31.27
N LYS A 311 15.64 -9.38 32.03
CA LYS A 311 14.85 -10.52 32.50
C LYS A 311 13.67 -10.13 33.41
N GLY A 312 13.80 -9.01 34.13
CA GLY A 312 12.74 -8.48 34.99
C GLY A 312 11.83 -7.44 34.31
N ALA A 313 12.17 -6.98 33.11
CA ALA A 313 11.44 -5.93 32.41
C ALA A 313 10.48 -6.53 31.38
N LYS A 314 9.27 -5.98 31.33
CA LYS A 314 8.23 -6.35 30.36
C LYS A 314 8.29 -5.43 29.13
N VAL A 315 8.00 -5.99 27.97
CA VAL A 315 7.84 -5.23 26.72
C VAL A 315 6.36 -5.16 26.39
N TYR A 316 5.89 -3.95 26.09
CA TYR A 316 4.52 -3.67 25.69
C TYR A 316 4.51 -3.08 24.29
N LEU A 317 3.55 -3.50 23.48
CA LEU A 317 3.22 -2.86 22.22
C LEU A 317 1.81 -2.30 22.34
N ALA A 318 1.71 -0.98 22.39
CA ALA A 318 0.47 -0.24 22.54
C ALA A 318 0.04 0.35 21.19
N SER A 319 -1.01 -0.22 20.59
CA SER A 319 -1.66 0.29 19.39
C SER A 319 -3.08 -0.26 19.32
N THR A 320 -4.07 0.55 18.94
CA THR A 320 -5.49 0.10 18.96
C THR A 320 -5.75 -1.03 17.98
N THR A 321 -4.97 -1.12 16.91
CA THR A 321 -5.06 -2.16 15.87
C THR A 321 -3.90 -3.16 15.92
N GLY A 322 -3.12 -3.19 17.00
CA GLY A 322 -1.90 -3.99 17.13
C GLY A 322 -2.10 -5.48 16.81
N GLY A 323 -3.14 -6.12 17.34
CA GLY A 323 -3.45 -7.53 17.07
C GLY A 323 -3.87 -7.78 15.62
N ALA A 324 -4.60 -6.86 15.01
CA ALA A 324 -4.95 -6.93 13.58
C ALA A 324 -3.71 -6.80 12.69
N THR A 325 -2.84 -5.82 12.97
CA THR A 325 -1.56 -5.62 12.27
C THR A 325 -0.69 -6.87 12.32
N MET A 326 -0.52 -7.49 13.51
CA MET A 326 0.26 -8.74 13.64
C MET A 326 -0.39 -9.92 12.92
N ARG A 327 -1.73 -10.00 12.93
CA ARG A 327 -2.46 -11.02 12.16
C ARG A 327 -2.22 -10.88 10.65
N TYR A 328 -2.22 -9.67 10.11
CA TYR A 328 -1.91 -9.45 8.69
C TYR A 328 -0.46 -9.77 8.37
N ALA A 329 0.49 -9.34 9.21
CA ALA A 329 1.91 -9.65 9.04
C ALA A 329 2.16 -11.16 8.94
N ARG A 330 1.51 -11.98 9.79
CA ARG A 330 1.59 -13.45 9.73
C ARG A 330 1.02 -14.06 8.44
N SER A 331 0.07 -13.40 7.80
CA SER A 331 -0.54 -13.90 6.56
C SER A 331 0.23 -13.53 5.29
N MET A 332 1.24 -12.66 5.40
CA MET A 332 1.95 -12.04 4.27
C MET A 332 3.46 -12.28 4.33
N LEU A 333 3.88 -13.44 4.84
CA LEU A 333 5.29 -13.79 4.98
C LEU A 333 6.02 -13.84 3.62
N GLU A 334 5.31 -14.03 2.51
CA GLU A 334 5.89 -14.01 1.16
C GLU A 334 6.43 -12.63 0.74
N TRP A 335 6.00 -11.57 1.42
CA TRP A 335 6.46 -10.19 1.19
C TRP A 335 7.67 -9.80 2.04
N MET A 336 8.06 -10.68 2.98
CA MET A 336 9.16 -10.46 3.90
C MET A 336 10.46 -11.07 3.37
N LYS A 337 11.56 -10.83 4.07
CA LYS A 337 12.85 -11.47 3.82
C LYS A 337 12.72 -12.99 3.82
N GLU A 338 13.38 -13.64 2.84
CA GLU A 338 13.32 -15.11 2.68
C GLU A 338 13.68 -15.90 3.94
N GLY A 339 14.50 -15.32 4.84
CA GLY A 339 14.86 -15.95 6.11
C GLY A 339 13.64 -16.24 6.99
N ILE A 340 12.73 -15.27 7.11
CA ILE A 340 11.53 -15.39 7.94
C ILE A 340 10.56 -16.42 7.37
N ALA A 341 10.38 -16.43 6.04
CA ALA A 341 9.57 -17.44 5.38
C ALA A 341 10.13 -18.86 5.61
N LYS A 342 11.45 -19.03 5.51
CA LYS A 342 12.13 -20.31 5.79
C LYS A 342 12.03 -20.73 7.26
N GLU A 343 12.13 -19.78 8.20
CA GLU A 343 11.94 -20.04 9.64
C GLU A 343 10.52 -20.52 9.93
N PHE A 344 9.51 -19.91 9.31
CA PHE A 344 8.13 -20.34 9.44
C PHE A 344 7.91 -21.73 8.84
N GLU A 345 8.43 -22.00 7.64
CA GLU A 345 8.37 -23.33 7.02
C GLU A 345 9.07 -24.39 7.88
N ALA A 346 10.23 -24.06 8.47
CA ALA A 346 10.96 -24.94 9.38
C ALA A 346 10.23 -25.19 10.70
N GLY A 347 9.55 -24.18 11.25
CA GLY A 347 8.72 -24.30 12.45
C GLY A 347 7.40 -25.05 12.20
N ALA A 348 6.78 -24.85 11.04
CA ALA A 348 5.53 -25.52 10.63
C ALA A 348 5.76 -26.95 10.13
N GLY A 349 6.96 -27.28 9.63
CA GLY A 349 7.36 -28.62 9.20
C GLY A 349 7.48 -29.65 10.33
N GLY A 350 7.27 -29.24 11.59
CA GLY A 350 7.11 -30.13 12.74
C GLY A 350 5.71 -30.77 12.85
N ALA A 351 5.17 -31.32 11.77
CA ALA A 351 3.97 -32.17 11.80
C ALA A 351 4.36 -33.66 11.88
N PRO A 352 3.58 -34.51 12.55
CA PRO A 352 4.06 -35.76 13.16
C PRO A 352 4.43 -36.78 12.09
N MET A 353 5.69 -37.20 12.08
CA MET A 353 6.09 -38.39 11.35
C MET A 353 5.39 -39.61 11.99
N ASP A 354 4.89 -40.48 11.12
CA ASP A 354 4.10 -41.68 11.37
C ASP A 354 4.39 -42.43 12.68
N GLY A 355 3.31 -42.89 13.30
CA GLY A 355 3.32 -43.55 14.59
C GLY A 355 4.22 -44.77 14.66
N GLN A 356 5.29 -44.68 15.46
CA GLN A 356 5.66 -45.78 16.35
C GLN A 356 6.57 -45.31 17.50
N GLY A 357 5.95 -45.10 18.67
CA GLY A 357 6.59 -45.29 19.98
C GLY A 357 7.45 -44.14 20.51
N ARG A 358 6.99 -43.52 21.61
CA ARG A 358 7.40 -43.94 22.96
C ARG A 358 6.85 -42.98 24.01
N ASN A 359 6.12 -43.60 24.92
CA ASN A 359 6.02 -43.26 26.33
C ASN A 359 7.37 -42.74 26.88
N ARG A 360 7.47 -41.42 27.12
CA ARG A 360 8.47 -40.84 28.03
C ARG A 360 7.93 -39.55 28.62
N GLY A 361 7.31 -39.69 29.79
CA GLY A 361 7.06 -38.56 30.67
C GLY A 361 8.38 -37.90 31.06
N GLY A 362 8.60 -36.70 30.54
CA GLY A 362 9.63 -35.76 30.96
C GLY A 362 9.02 -34.37 30.91
N LYS A 363 8.77 -33.78 32.08
CA LYS A 363 8.43 -32.36 32.23
C LYS A 363 9.64 -31.53 31.79
N GLY A 364 9.64 -31.15 30.53
CA GLY A 364 10.53 -30.19 29.91
C GLY A 364 9.81 -29.74 28.64
N MET A 365 8.90 -28.79 28.81
CA MET A 365 8.13 -28.21 27.72
C MET A 365 9.07 -27.26 26.96
N ASP A 366 10.01 -27.79 26.18
CA ASP A 366 10.66 -27.00 25.13
C ASP A 366 9.58 -26.74 24.07
N MET A 367 8.82 -25.66 24.30
CA MET A 367 7.91 -25.10 23.32
C MET A 367 8.73 -24.81 22.07
N GLY A 368 8.41 -25.48 20.96
CA GLY A 368 9.10 -25.31 19.68
C GLY A 368 9.23 -23.85 19.24
N PRO A 369 10.03 -23.55 18.20
CA PRO A 369 10.24 -22.19 17.73
C PRO A 369 8.89 -21.50 17.48
N ALA A 370 8.71 -20.29 18.03
CA ALA A 370 7.50 -19.50 17.82
C ALA A 370 7.35 -19.16 16.33
N ALA A 371 6.11 -19.09 15.85
CA ALA A 371 5.88 -18.54 14.51
C ALA A 371 6.32 -17.06 14.49
N PRO A 372 6.85 -16.53 13.38
CA PRO A 372 7.13 -15.10 13.26
C PRO A 372 5.88 -14.27 13.58
N PHE A 373 6.06 -13.16 14.30
CA PHE A 373 4.96 -12.29 14.78
C PHE A 373 3.93 -12.98 15.70
N ASP A 374 4.31 -14.11 16.32
CA ASP A 374 3.65 -14.68 17.50
C ASP A 374 4.52 -14.37 18.73
N PHE A 375 4.29 -13.19 19.30
CA PHE A 375 5.14 -12.66 20.37
C PHE A 375 4.86 -13.35 21.70
N ARG A 376 5.91 -13.90 22.33
CA ARG A 376 5.85 -14.50 23.67
C ARG A 376 6.29 -13.53 24.76
N HIS A 377 7.18 -12.60 24.41
CA HIS A 377 7.78 -11.66 25.36
C HIS A 377 7.14 -10.26 25.27
N ILE A 378 6.55 -9.91 24.12
CA ILE A 378 5.82 -8.65 23.93
C ILE A 378 4.33 -8.84 24.27
N THR A 379 3.81 -8.00 25.18
CA THR A 379 2.38 -7.95 25.51
C THR A 379 1.68 -6.88 24.67
N LEU A 380 0.68 -7.29 23.89
CA LEU A 380 -0.14 -6.37 23.07
C LEU A 380 -1.18 -5.63 23.94
N LEU A 381 -1.28 -4.32 23.77
CA LEU A 381 -2.23 -3.43 24.44
C LEU A 381 -3.04 -2.65 23.41
N GLU A 382 -4.32 -2.99 23.25
CA GLU A 382 -5.21 -2.37 22.26
C GLU A 382 -6.17 -1.34 22.89
N ARG A 383 -6.52 -1.51 24.17
CA ARG A 383 -7.48 -0.66 24.87
C ARG A 383 -6.80 0.39 25.74
N LYS A 384 -7.32 1.62 25.72
CA LYS A 384 -6.85 2.76 26.54
C LYS A 384 -6.84 2.43 28.04
N SER A 385 -7.86 1.72 28.54
CA SER A 385 -7.94 1.29 29.94
C SER A 385 -6.75 0.42 30.38
N ARG A 386 -6.32 -0.52 29.52
CA ARG A 386 -5.17 -1.39 29.78
C ARG A 386 -3.85 -0.61 29.72
N VAL A 387 -3.74 0.36 28.82
CA VAL A 387 -2.58 1.27 28.74
C VAL A 387 -2.49 2.11 30.01
N SER A 388 -3.58 2.73 30.46
CA SER A 388 -3.62 3.49 31.72
C SER A 388 -3.26 2.65 32.94
N ARG A 389 -3.77 1.40 33.03
CA ARG A 389 -3.40 0.45 34.08
C ARG A 389 -1.92 0.10 34.05
N MET A 390 -1.36 -0.09 32.85
CA MET A 390 0.06 -0.33 32.66
C MET A 390 0.86 0.91 33.12
N LEU A 391 0.53 2.12 32.67
CA LEU A 391 1.22 3.36 33.05
C LEU A 391 1.14 3.68 34.55
N GLY A 392 0.09 3.23 35.26
CA GLY A 392 -0.06 3.42 36.70
C GLY A 392 0.83 2.55 37.59
N THR A 393 1.57 1.59 37.01
CA THR A 393 2.50 0.73 37.77
C THR A 393 3.93 1.30 37.73
N ASN A 394 4.70 1.14 38.80
CA ASN A 394 6.07 1.69 38.91
C ASN A 394 7.19 0.68 38.53
N GLU A 395 6.88 -0.34 37.72
CA GLU A 395 7.87 -1.32 37.24
C GLU A 395 8.64 -0.78 36.00
N PRO A 396 9.94 -1.11 35.85
CA PRO A 396 10.69 -0.79 34.64
C PRO A 396 10.18 -1.60 33.45
N ARG A 397 9.95 -0.92 32.33
CA ARG A 397 9.35 -1.53 31.12
C ARG A 397 9.83 -0.86 29.85
N VAL A 398 9.57 -1.52 28.72
CA VAL A 398 9.74 -0.95 27.38
C VAL A 398 8.37 -0.85 26.73
N ILE A 399 8.04 0.31 26.17
CA ILE A 399 6.76 0.59 25.53
C ILE A 399 7.03 1.01 24.08
N LEU A 400 6.59 0.20 23.13
CA LEU A 400 6.45 0.56 21.72
C LEU A 400 5.03 1.09 21.53
N ALA A 401 4.85 2.36 21.16
CA ALA A 401 3.53 2.99 21.15
C ALA A 401 3.25 3.78 19.86
N SER A 402 2.01 3.69 19.36
CA SER A 402 1.54 4.55 18.27
C SER A 402 1.07 5.91 18.78
N ASP A 403 1.38 7.05 18.17
CA ASP A 403 2.10 7.27 16.89
C ASP A 403 3.53 7.83 17.05
N ALA A 404 4.33 7.78 15.98
CA ALA A 404 5.70 8.32 15.91
C ALA A 404 5.80 9.83 16.23
N SER A 405 4.77 10.60 15.88
CA SER A 405 4.73 12.06 16.07
C SER A 405 4.65 12.52 17.52
N LEU A 406 4.19 11.64 18.43
CA LEU A 406 3.84 11.95 19.84
C LEU A 406 2.69 12.98 20.02
N ASP A 407 2.01 13.36 18.94
CA ASP A 407 0.91 14.34 18.98
C ASP A 407 -0.45 13.66 19.25
N TRP A 408 -0.55 12.35 19.04
CA TRP A 408 -1.77 11.55 19.26
C TRP A 408 -1.44 10.08 19.55
N GLY A 409 -2.47 9.29 19.85
CA GLY A 409 -2.34 7.86 20.14
C GLY A 409 -1.78 7.57 21.54
N PHE A 410 -1.46 6.30 21.78
CA PHE A 410 -0.90 5.83 23.05
C PHE A 410 0.51 6.34 23.34
N SER A 411 1.26 6.81 22.34
CA SER A 411 2.58 7.43 22.54
C SER A 411 2.44 8.77 23.26
N MET A 412 1.39 9.53 22.95
CA MET A 412 1.01 10.77 23.64
C MET A 412 0.62 10.51 25.10
N ASP A 413 -0.17 9.45 25.35
CA ASP A 413 -0.55 9.06 26.72
C ASP A 413 0.67 8.59 27.52
N ALA A 414 1.57 7.83 26.90
CA ALA A 414 2.79 7.35 27.52
C ALA A 414 3.76 8.49 27.86
N ILE A 415 3.99 9.44 26.94
CA ILE A 415 4.91 10.56 27.20
C ILE A 415 4.37 11.47 28.31
N ARG A 416 3.05 11.70 28.38
CA ARG A 416 2.42 12.48 29.45
C ARG A 416 2.74 11.91 30.84
N SER A 417 2.72 10.58 30.98
CA SER A 417 3.05 9.90 32.24
C SER A 417 4.56 9.81 32.50
N LEU A 418 5.35 9.50 31.48
CA LEU A 418 6.77 9.18 31.63
C LEU A 418 7.69 10.39 31.64
N ALA A 419 7.28 11.53 31.10
CA ALA A 419 8.14 12.72 30.95
C ALA A 419 8.61 13.31 32.28
N SER A 420 7.86 13.10 33.37
CA SER A 420 8.14 13.68 34.69
C SER A 420 9.29 13.02 35.46
N ASP A 421 9.73 11.81 35.07
CA ASP A 421 10.79 11.08 35.75
C ASP A 421 12.10 11.09 34.94
N GLU A 422 13.19 11.50 35.59
CA GLU A 422 14.56 11.58 35.05
C GLU A 422 15.17 10.21 34.69
N LYS A 423 14.66 9.14 35.30
CA LYS A 423 15.12 7.78 34.99
C LYS A 423 14.63 7.31 33.63
N ASN A 424 13.49 7.81 33.18
CA ASN A 424 12.86 7.39 31.94
C ASN A 424 13.63 7.88 30.71
N LEU A 425 13.49 7.15 29.61
CA LEU A 425 14.14 7.45 28.33
C LEU A 425 13.10 7.40 27.21
N VAL A 426 13.09 8.42 26.36
CA VAL A 426 12.36 8.45 25.09
C VAL A 426 13.36 8.22 23.96
N ILE A 427 13.14 7.21 23.14
CA ILE A 427 14.01 6.89 21.99
C ILE A 427 13.26 7.18 20.70
N LEU A 428 13.61 8.29 20.04
CA LEU A 428 13.09 8.64 18.73
C LEU A 428 13.74 7.76 17.67
N THR A 429 12.91 7.11 16.85
CA THR A 429 13.31 6.14 15.83
C THR A 429 13.37 6.74 14.43
N GLU A 430 12.76 7.90 14.22
CA GLU A 430 12.76 8.59 12.95
C GLU A 430 12.71 10.11 13.12
N ARG A 431 13.01 10.83 12.04
CA ARG A 431 12.90 12.30 12.00
C ARG A 431 11.47 12.68 11.66
N VAL A 432 10.70 13.08 12.68
CA VAL A 432 9.33 13.58 12.52
C VAL A 432 9.32 14.88 11.71
N GLY A 433 8.33 15.00 10.80
CA GLY A 433 8.09 16.20 9.99
C GLY A 433 7.58 17.38 10.81
N GLU A 434 7.47 18.54 10.18
CA GLU A 434 6.79 19.70 10.75
C GLU A 434 5.31 19.68 10.37
N CYS A 435 4.44 19.87 11.36
CA CYS A 435 3.00 20.01 11.15
C CYS A 435 2.71 21.31 10.37
N SER A 436 1.69 21.34 9.52
CA SER A 436 1.34 22.58 8.83
C SER A 436 0.86 23.68 9.81
N GLY A 437 1.71 24.69 9.98
CA GLY A 437 1.49 25.81 10.89
C GLY A 437 2.82 26.36 11.40
N GLN A 438 2.81 27.55 12.02
CA GLN A 438 3.99 28.06 12.72
C GLN A 438 4.33 27.26 14.00
N GLU A 439 3.59 26.19 14.29
CA GLU A 439 3.68 25.40 15.51
C GLU A 439 4.31 24.03 15.22
N LYS A 440 5.33 23.68 16.00
CA LYS A 440 6.03 22.40 15.88
C LYS A 440 5.33 21.35 16.76
N GLY A 441 5.07 20.16 16.21
CA GLY A 441 4.60 19.00 16.98
C GLY A 441 5.62 18.54 18.04
N LEU A 442 5.16 17.77 19.03
CA LEU A 442 5.99 17.36 20.17
C LEU A 442 7.20 16.54 19.72
N GLY A 443 7.02 15.58 18.81
CA GLY A 443 8.10 14.76 18.26
C GLY A 443 9.20 15.60 17.60
N ARG A 444 8.83 16.63 16.83
CA ARG A 444 9.78 17.56 16.21
C ARG A 444 10.50 18.42 17.23
N ILE A 445 9.83 18.86 18.29
CA ILE A 445 10.44 19.60 19.40
C ILE A 445 11.50 18.73 20.09
N LEU A 446 11.16 17.49 20.46
CA LEU A 446 12.09 16.56 21.11
C LEU A 446 13.29 16.24 20.22
N TRP A 447 13.07 16.07 18.91
CA TRP A 447 14.15 15.85 17.96
C TRP A 447 15.10 17.05 17.86
N ASN A 448 14.57 18.28 17.77
CA ASN A 448 15.39 19.50 17.74
C ASN A 448 16.20 19.65 19.04
N LEU A 449 15.59 19.40 20.20
CA LEU A 449 16.28 19.44 21.50
C LEU A 449 17.43 18.45 21.57
N TRP A 450 17.21 17.23 21.07
CA TRP A 450 18.26 16.23 20.98
C TRP A 450 19.38 16.68 20.02
N ALA A 451 19.04 17.19 18.83
CA ALA A 451 19.99 17.62 17.82
C ALA A 451 20.88 18.78 18.31
N GLU A 452 20.30 19.76 19.00
CA GLU A 452 21.01 20.94 19.54
C GLU A 452 21.99 20.56 20.67
N ARG A 453 21.63 19.62 21.55
CA ARG A 453 22.42 19.26 22.74
C ARG A 453 23.41 18.11 22.51
N THR A 454 23.35 17.42 21.38
CA THR A 454 24.25 16.30 21.05
C THR A 454 25.68 16.79 20.75
N TYR A 455 25.84 18.01 20.25
CA TYR A 455 27.15 18.65 20.10
C TYR A 455 27.66 19.12 21.49
N PRO A 456 28.73 18.52 22.08
CA PRO A 456 29.89 17.93 21.41
C PRO A 456 30.23 16.45 21.72
N SER A 457 29.46 15.68 22.50
CA SER A 457 29.85 14.28 22.80
C SER A 457 28.81 13.31 23.40
N SER A 458 27.57 13.72 23.69
CA SER A 458 26.61 12.84 24.37
C SER A 458 25.55 12.30 23.40
N THR A 459 25.41 10.98 23.33
CA THR A 459 24.39 10.32 22.50
C THR A 459 23.01 10.29 23.16
N VAL A 460 22.94 10.51 24.47
CA VAL A 460 21.70 10.65 25.27
C VAL A 460 21.70 12.06 25.87
N VAL A 461 20.60 12.77 25.69
CA VAL A 461 20.43 14.15 26.15
C VAL A 461 19.46 14.17 27.31
N ASP A 462 19.79 14.90 28.37
CA ASP A 462 18.83 15.20 29.44
C ASP A 462 17.90 16.33 28.98
N ALA A 463 16.58 16.14 29.07
CA ALA A 463 15.59 17.15 28.72
C ALA A 463 15.23 18.07 29.91
N SER A 464 15.80 17.82 31.10
CA SER A 464 15.48 18.53 32.34
C SER A 464 15.48 20.05 32.16
N GLY A 465 14.41 20.68 32.67
CA GLY A 465 14.21 22.13 32.64
C GLY A 465 13.58 22.68 31.36
N TYR A 466 13.24 21.84 30.37
CA TYR A 466 12.47 22.27 29.20
C TYR A 466 10.97 22.08 29.42
N GLN A 467 10.18 23.08 29.00
CA GLN A 467 8.72 22.98 28.96
C GLN A 467 8.27 22.91 27.51
N ALA A 468 7.59 21.82 27.16
CA ALA A 468 7.05 21.61 25.83
C ALA A 468 5.52 21.83 25.83
N PRO A 469 4.96 22.55 24.85
CA PRO A 469 3.51 22.61 24.68
C PRO A 469 3.00 21.22 24.25
N LEU A 470 2.02 20.70 24.98
CA LEU A 470 1.30 19.48 24.66
C LEU A 470 -0.14 19.85 24.29
N ARG A 471 -0.57 19.49 23.08
CA ARG A 471 -1.91 19.77 22.58
C ARG A 471 -2.82 18.59 22.88
N THR A 472 -3.74 18.76 23.82
CA THR A 472 -4.78 17.77 24.10
C THR A 472 -6.02 18.12 23.31
N VAL A 473 -6.53 17.15 22.55
CA VAL A 473 -7.71 17.31 21.71
C VAL A 473 -8.84 16.49 22.32
N ARG A 474 -9.99 17.13 22.55
CA ARG A 474 -11.21 16.47 23.04
C ARG A 474 -12.43 16.84 22.21
N THR A 475 -13.35 15.90 22.08
CA THR A 475 -14.63 16.07 21.39
C THR A 475 -15.73 16.44 22.38
N VAL A 476 -16.59 17.37 21.98
CA VAL A 476 -17.80 17.78 22.73
C VAL A 476 -18.98 17.79 21.76
N ALA A 477 -20.16 17.40 22.22
CA ALA A 477 -21.38 17.46 21.41
C ALA A 477 -21.68 18.90 20.95
N LEU A 478 -22.30 19.05 19.77
CA LEU A 478 -22.77 20.36 19.32
C LEU A 478 -23.92 20.87 20.20
N GLU A 479 -23.94 22.18 20.46
CA GLU A 479 -24.93 22.82 21.33
C GLU A 479 -25.86 23.75 20.53
N ASN A 480 -27.16 23.74 20.86
CA ASN A 480 -28.19 24.69 20.45
C ASN A 480 -28.07 25.19 18.99
N ASP A 481 -27.47 26.37 18.79
CA ASP A 481 -27.37 27.07 17.51
C ASP A 481 -26.41 26.40 16.49
N GLU A 482 -25.54 25.49 16.96
CA GLU A 482 -24.58 24.77 16.11
C GLU A 482 -25.23 23.59 15.35
N ILE A 483 -26.29 22.99 15.91
CA ILE A 483 -26.96 21.81 15.32
C ILE A 483 -27.70 22.19 14.02
N PRO A 484 -28.55 23.23 13.97
CA PRO A 484 -29.21 23.65 12.74
C PRO A 484 -28.22 24.07 11.65
N LEU A 485 -27.12 24.71 12.03
CA LEU A 485 -26.05 25.11 11.10
C LEU A 485 -25.39 23.88 10.45
N TYR A 486 -25.06 22.86 11.24
CA TYR A 486 -24.49 21.62 10.75
C TYR A 486 -25.48 20.85 9.85
N GLN A 487 -26.76 20.81 10.21
CA GLN A 487 -27.80 20.19 9.37
C GLN A 487 -27.95 20.89 8.02
N GLN A 488 -27.91 22.22 8.00
CA GLN A 488 -27.95 22.99 6.77
C GLN A 488 -26.72 22.72 5.89
N TYR A 489 -25.53 22.66 6.50
CA TYR A 489 -24.29 22.29 5.80
C TYR A 489 -24.41 20.91 5.13
N LEU A 490 -24.91 19.89 5.86
CA LEU A 490 -25.12 18.55 5.29
C LEU A 490 -26.14 18.57 4.14
N ALA A 491 -27.22 19.35 4.26
CA ALA A 491 -28.22 19.48 3.19
C ALA A 491 -27.61 20.11 1.92
N THR A 492 -26.80 21.16 2.07
CA THR A 492 -26.06 21.77 0.95
C THR A 492 -25.08 20.79 0.31
N GLN A 493 -24.32 20.05 1.12
CA GLN A 493 -23.37 19.05 0.62
C GLN A 493 -24.08 17.94 -0.19
N ARG A 494 -25.22 17.42 0.31
CA ARG A 494 -26.05 16.44 -0.40
C ARG A 494 -26.59 16.98 -1.72
N GLN A 495 -27.04 18.24 -1.74
CA GLN A 495 -27.54 18.87 -2.96
C GLN A 495 -26.44 19.01 -4.03
N LEU A 496 -25.22 19.40 -3.63
CA LEU A 496 -24.06 19.47 -4.52
C LEU A 496 -23.68 18.09 -5.05
N GLN A 497 -23.65 17.09 -4.17
CA GLN A 497 -23.33 15.71 -4.55
C GLN A 497 -24.36 15.13 -5.53
N ASN A 498 -25.65 15.41 -5.34
CA ASN A 498 -26.71 14.99 -6.26
C ASN A 498 -26.61 15.70 -7.62
N THR A 499 -26.25 16.99 -7.62
CA THR A 499 -26.09 17.77 -8.86
C THR A 499 -24.88 17.30 -9.68
N MET A 500 -23.78 16.92 -9.00
CA MET A 500 -22.56 16.43 -9.65
C MET A 500 -22.60 14.93 -9.99
N GLY A 501 -23.38 14.13 -9.24
CA GLY A 501 -23.39 12.66 -9.33
C GLY A 501 -24.20 12.09 -10.50
N GLY A 502 -25.10 12.88 -11.11
CA GLY A 502 -25.92 12.50 -12.26
C GLY A 502 -26.88 11.32 -12.03
N ASP A 503 -26.98 10.80 -10.80
CA ASP A 503 -27.71 9.58 -10.48
C ASP A 503 -29.04 9.93 -9.80
N VAL A 504 -30.10 10.05 -10.60
CA VAL A 504 -31.46 10.34 -10.14
C VAL A 504 -32.09 9.13 -9.43
N THR A 505 -31.45 7.96 -9.46
CA THR A 505 -32.03 6.71 -8.92
C THR A 505 -31.83 6.54 -7.41
N ALA A 506 -30.81 7.16 -6.81
CA ALA A 506 -30.54 7.06 -5.36
C ALA A 506 -31.44 7.97 -4.50
N ALA A 507 -32.18 8.90 -5.10
CA ALA A 507 -33.00 9.87 -4.37
C ALA A 507 -34.27 9.27 -3.72
N GLN A 508 -34.64 8.02 -4.06
CA GLN A 508 -35.92 7.43 -3.67
C GLN A 508 -35.80 6.34 -2.59
N GLU A 509 -34.60 5.88 -2.24
CA GLU A 509 -34.39 4.83 -1.23
C GLU A 509 -33.90 5.38 0.13
N THR A 510 -33.48 6.64 0.23
CA THR A 510 -32.98 7.23 1.49
C THR A 510 -33.91 8.27 2.12
N SER A 511 -35.10 8.49 1.55
CA SER A 511 -36.10 9.39 2.15
C SER A 511 -36.89 8.74 3.29
N ASP A 512 -36.85 7.41 3.41
CA ASP A 512 -37.61 6.66 4.43
C ASP A 512 -36.86 6.55 5.78
N ASP A 513 -35.55 6.80 5.83
CA ASP A 513 -34.74 6.67 7.07
C ASP A 513 -34.72 7.92 7.98
N VAL A 514 -35.44 8.99 7.61
CA VAL A 514 -35.50 10.23 8.42
C VAL A 514 -36.87 10.42 9.11
N ALA A 515 -37.81 9.48 8.95
CA ALA A 515 -39.14 9.59 9.54
C ALA A 515 -39.27 8.97 10.95
N ASP A 516 -38.33 8.13 11.40
CA ASP A 516 -38.55 7.30 12.61
C ASP A 516 -37.76 7.71 13.85
N ASN A 517 -37.06 8.85 13.85
CA ASN A 517 -36.39 9.34 15.05
C ASN A 517 -36.66 10.82 15.27
N LEU A 518 -37.82 11.16 15.85
CA LEU A 518 -37.99 12.30 16.76
C LEU A 518 -39.37 12.28 17.48
N SER A 519 -39.31 11.78 18.72
CA SER A 519 -40.05 12.19 19.92
C SER A 519 -41.50 11.73 20.16
N SER A 520 -41.64 10.83 21.13
CA SER A 520 -42.74 10.85 22.09
C SER A 520 -42.37 11.79 23.25
N THR A 521 -42.88 13.02 23.23
CA THR A 521 -43.16 13.80 24.45
C THR A 521 -44.35 14.70 24.19
N ASP A 522 -45.40 14.50 24.97
CA ASP A 522 -46.62 15.29 25.01
C ASP A 522 -46.33 16.75 25.39
N SER A 523 -46.95 17.70 24.69
CA SER A 523 -47.53 18.91 25.29
C SER A 523 -48.50 19.60 24.33
N GLU A 524 -49.62 19.98 24.92
CA GLU A 524 -50.83 20.56 24.33
C GLU A 524 -50.68 22.08 24.15
N SER A 525 -51.23 22.67 23.08
CA SER A 525 -52.18 23.83 23.13
C SER A 525 -52.31 24.62 21.81
N SER A 526 -53.57 24.73 21.36
CA SER A 526 -54.30 25.89 20.77
C SER A 526 -53.89 26.57 19.44
N GLU A 527 -54.83 26.42 18.48
CA GLU A 527 -55.61 27.45 17.75
C GLU A 527 -55.08 28.16 16.47
N GLU A 528 -55.81 27.85 15.39
CA GLU A 528 -56.33 28.70 14.30
C GLU A 528 -55.40 29.55 13.42
N SER A 529 -55.39 29.24 12.11
CA SER A 529 -56.00 30.12 11.09
C SER A 529 -55.96 29.51 9.68
N GLU A 530 -57.12 29.54 9.03
CA GLU A 530 -57.42 29.01 7.70
C GLU A 530 -57.00 29.95 6.55
N SER A 531 -56.57 29.36 5.42
CA SER A 531 -57.01 29.66 4.04
C SER A 531 -56.10 28.86 3.09
N GLY A 532 -56.52 28.16 2.05
CA GLY A 532 -57.77 28.11 1.30
C GLY A 532 -57.38 27.98 -0.19
N PHE A 533 -58.01 27.04 -0.91
CA PHE A 533 -57.87 26.66 -2.33
C PHE A 533 -56.80 25.60 -2.67
N GLN A 534 -57.07 24.28 -2.69
CA GLN A 534 -58.08 23.45 -3.38
C GLN A 534 -57.61 22.94 -4.76
N GLY A 535 -57.40 21.63 -4.86
CA GLY A 535 -57.64 20.89 -6.11
C GLY A 535 -56.62 19.80 -6.48
N LYS A 536 -56.77 18.60 -5.92
CA LYS A 536 -57.12 17.37 -6.69
C LYS A 536 -57.06 16.14 -5.78
N ALA A 537 -58.26 15.64 -5.48
CA ALA A 537 -58.48 14.34 -4.90
C ALA A 537 -58.28 13.21 -5.93
N MET A 538 -58.08 12.00 -5.39
CA MET A 538 -58.22 10.67 -5.99
C MET A 538 -56.97 10.06 -6.64
N ASN A 539 -56.36 9.10 -5.91
CA ASN A 539 -56.01 7.76 -6.40
C ASN A 539 -55.52 6.84 -5.25
N SER A 540 -56.33 6.68 -4.19
CA SER A 540 -56.12 5.66 -3.15
C SER A 540 -56.70 4.30 -3.54
N THR A 541 -56.44 3.86 -4.78
CA THR A 541 -56.84 2.53 -5.31
C THR A 541 -55.72 1.85 -6.12
N ALA A 542 -54.49 2.39 -6.11
CA ALA A 542 -53.36 1.84 -6.85
C ALA A 542 -52.37 1.01 -6.01
N ILE A 543 -52.46 1.03 -4.67
CA ILE A 543 -51.54 0.28 -3.79
C ILE A 543 -52.06 -1.14 -3.48
N GLN A 544 -53.35 -1.42 -3.71
CA GLN A 544 -53.93 -2.77 -3.57
C GLN A 544 -53.80 -3.65 -4.82
N ARG A 545 -52.99 -3.27 -5.83
CA ARG A 545 -52.85 -4.02 -7.10
C ARG A 545 -51.45 -4.55 -7.40
N HIS A 546 -50.49 -4.36 -6.49
CA HIS A 546 -49.14 -4.93 -6.63
C HIS A 546 -48.75 -5.93 -5.54
N ALA A 547 -49.59 -6.15 -4.53
CA ALA A 547 -49.42 -7.23 -3.55
C ALA A 547 -49.99 -8.59 -4.01
N ASP A 548 -50.85 -8.62 -5.04
CA ASP A 548 -51.52 -9.84 -5.54
C ASP A 548 -50.99 -10.38 -6.89
N ARG A 549 -49.74 -10.04 -7.25
CA ARG A 549 -49.07 -10.60 -8.44
C ARG A 549 -47.64 -11.07 -8.17
N ARG A 550 -47.48 -11.93 -7.16
CA ARG A 550 -46.37 -12.89 -7.13
C ARG A 550 -46.66 -14.14 -6.28
N ALA A 551 -47.86 -14.67 -6.41
CA ALA A 551 -48.15 -16.06 -6.14
C ALA A 551 -48.57 -16.72 -7.47
N GLU A 552 -47.92 -17.85 -7.79
CA GLU A 552 -48.26 -18.78 -8.87
C GLU A 552 -47.95 -18.38 -10.33
N ARG A 553 -46.68 -18.58 -10.71
CA ARG A 553 -46.37 -19.40 -11.90
C ARG A 553 -45.45 -20.54 -11.48
N GLN A 554 -46.01 -21.47 -10.72
CA GLN A 554 -45.54 -22.85 -10.74
C GLN A 554 -46.37 -23.54 -11.81
N GLU A 555 -45.74 -23.86 -12.93
CA GLU A 555 -46.30 -24.82 -13.88
C GLU A 555 -46.67 -26.08 -13.11
N GLN A 556 -47.96 -26.42 -13.16
CA GLN A 556 -48.49 -27.68 -12.67
C GLN A 556 -47.89 -28.83 -13.48
N GLY A 557 -46.74 -29.32 -13.04
CA GLY A 557 -46.38 -30.72 -13.24
C GLY A 557 -47.30 -31.60 -12.37
N PRO A 558 -47.63 -32.83 -12.79
CA PRO A 558 -48.56 -33.68 -12.07
C PRO A 558 -47.94 -34.08 -10.71
N GLY A 559 -48.35 -33.38 -9.65
CA GLY A 559 -47.78 -33.50 -8.31
C GLY A 559 -48.34 -34.70 -7.54
N VAL A 560 -47.44 -35.46 -6.94
CA VAL A 560 -47.72 -36.60 -6.05
C VAL A 560 -48.51 -36.12 -4.83
N LYS A 561 -49.68 -36.71 -4.58
CA LYS A 561 -50.54 -36.42 -3.42
C LYS A 561 -49.91 -37.05 -2.17
N ILE A 562 -49.42 -36.24 -1.24
CA ILE A 562 -48.90 -36.69 0.06
C ILE A 562 -50.09 -36.82 1.02
N LEU A 563 -50.25 -37.98 1.66
CA LEU A 563 -51.45 -38.32 2.43
C LEU A 563 -51.36 -37.94 3.92
N LEU A 564 -50.16 -37.68 4.45
CA LEU A 564 -49.93 -37.35 5.86
C LEU A 564 -48.80 -36.30 5.94
N GLU A 565 -49.08 -35.14 6.55
CA GLU A 565 -48.15 -34.01 6.57
C GLU A 565 -47.58 -33.59 7.95
N PRO A 566 -48.12 -34.01 9.12
CA PRO A 566 -47.46 -33.74 10.39
C PRO A 566 -46.92 -35.04 11.02
N SER A 567 -45.62 -35.33 10.80
CA SER A 567 -44.74 -36.16 11.65
C SER A 567 -43.55 -36.78 10.89
N GLY A 568 -42.94 -36.09 9.91
CA GLY A 568 -41.64 -36.52 9.34
C GLY A 568 -41.60 -37.92 8.68
N VAL A 569 -42.74 -38.59 8.54
CA VAL A 569 -42.92 -39.89 7.87
C VAL A 569 -43.84 -39.65 6.69
N PHE A 570 -43.31 -39.76 5.48
CA PHE A 570 -44.04 -39.53 4.24
C PHE A 570 -44.46 -40.86 3.64
N ASP A 571 -45.77 -41.12 3.60
CA ASP A 571 -46.33 -42.28 2.89
C ASP A 571 -46.87 -41.87 1.51
N TYR A 572 -46.60 -42.69 0.50
CA TYR A 572 -46.92 -42.41 -0.91
C TYR A 572 -47.70 -43.56 -1.53
N GLU A 573 -48.78 -43.26 -2.26
CA GLU A 573 -49.56 -44.28 -2.95
C GLU A 573 -48.85 -44.74 -4.25
N VAL A 574 -48.27 -45.94 -4.21
CA VAL A 574 -47.49 -46.54 -5.31
C VAL A 574 -48.32 -47.54 -6.15
N GLN A 575 -49.56 -47.85 -5.73
CA GLN A 575 -50.40 -48.80 -6.45
C GLN A 575 -50.92 -48.21 -7.78
N GLY A 576 -50.67 -48.91 -8.89
CA GLY A 576 -51.16 -48.56 -10.22
C GLY A 576 -50.26 -47.66 -11.07
N LYS A 577 -49.17 -47.10 -10.53
CA LYS A 577 -48.23 -46.24 -11.26
C LYS A 577 -47.05 -47.03 -11.87
N LYS A 578 -46.60 -46.66 -13.07
CA LYS A 578 -45.49 -47.32 -13.80
C LYS A 578 -44.41 -46.30 -14.19
N GLY A 579 -43.14 -46.72 -14.13
CA GLY A 579 -42.00 -45.89 -14.52
C GLY A 579 -41.38 -45.14 -13.34
N ILE A 580 -40.82 -43.95 -13.62
CA ILE A 580 -40.06 -43.11 -12.68
C ILE A 580 -40.91 -42.74 -11.44
N ASP A 581 -42.23 -42.67 -11.58
CA ASP A 581 -43.19 -42.38 -10.51
C ASP A 581 -43.36 -43.49 -9.47
N ARG A 582 -42.63 -44.61 -9.60
CA ARG A 582 -42.58 -45.71 -8.64
C ARG A 582 -41.40 -45.59 -7.66
N LEU A 583 -40.50 -44.65 -7.88
CA LEU A 583 -39.37 -44.34 -7.01
C LEU A 583 -39.78 -43.25 -6.01
N PHE A 584 -39.26 -43.32 -4.78
CA PHE A 584 -39.46 -42.27 -3.79
C PHE A 584 -38.90 -40.94 -4.32
N PRO A 585 -39.67 -39.84 -4.30
CA PRO A 585 -39.18 -38.55 -4.79
C PRO A 585 -38.08 -38.02 -3.86
N PHE A 586 -36.82 -38.10 -4.31
CA PHE A 586 -35.67 -37.55 -3.61
C PHE A 586 -35.60 -36.04 -3.88
N LYS A 587 -35.91 -35.22 -2.87
CA LYS A 587 -35.75 -33.76 -2.94
C LYS A 587 -34.39 -33.41 -2.34
N SER A 588 -33.40 -33.07 -3.17
CA SER A 588 -32.09 -32.63 -2.68
C SER A 588 -32.18 -31.19 -2.16
N GLU A 589 -32.00 -30.97 -0.86
CA GLU A 589 -31.85 -29.62 -0.32
C GLU A 589 -30.44 -29.09 -0.61
N ARG A 590 -30.34 -28.04 -1.42
CA ARG A 590 -29.07 -27.30 -1.58
C ARG A 590 -28.92 -26.36 -0.37
N LYS A 591 -28.02 -26.70 0.55
CA LYS A 591 -27.60 -25.79 1.62
C LYS A 591 -26.91 -24.57 1.02
N ARG A 592 -27.22 -23.37 1.55
CA ARG A 592 -26.47 -22.14 1.24
C ARG A 592 -25.30 -22.06 2.23
N ALA A 593 -24.09 -22.06 1.71
CA ALA A 593 -22.86 -21.87 2.47
C ALA A 593 -22.24 -20.51 2.11
N ASP A 594 -21.62 -19.84 3.08
CA ASP A 594 -20.71 -18.72 2.85
C ASP A 594 -19.24 -19.21 2.87
N GLU A 595 -18.28 -18.31 2.71
CA GLU A 595 -16.85 -18.63 2.68
C GLU A 595 -16.29 -19.18 4.01
N PHE A 596 -17.08 -19.19 5.10
CA PHE A 596 -16.72 -19.73 6.41
C PHE A 596 -17.59 -20.93 6.85
N GLY A 597 -18.55 -21.38 6.04
CA GLY A 597 -19.28 -22.65 6.24
C GLY A 597 -20.80 -22.58 6.07
N ASP A 598 -21.50 -23.54 6.68
CA ASP A 598 -22.98 -23.62 6.66
C ASP A 598 -23.59 -22.45 7.46
N ILE A 599 -24.51 -21.70 6.85
CA ILE A 599 -25.22 -20.60 7.52
C ILE A 599 -26.15 -21.18 8.59
N ILE A 600 -25.84 -20.90 9.86
CA ILE A 600 -26.62 -21.33 11.02
C ILE A 600 -27.95 -20.57 11.04
N ARG A 601 -29.07 -21.29 11.00
CA ARG A 601 -30.41 -20.71 11.16
C ARG A 601 -30.73 -20.59 12.65
N PRO A 602 -30.96 -19.38 13.19
CA PRO A 602 -31.22 -19.19 14.63
C PRO A 602 -32.41 -19.99 15.17
N LYS A 603 -33.40 -20.31 14.31
CA LYS A 603 -34.58 -21.10 14.67
C LYS A 603 -34.29 -22.58 14.93
N GLU A 604 -33.20 -23.13 14.41
CA GLU A 604 -32.82 -24.54 14.65
C GLU A 604 -32.08 -24.74 15.98
N PHE A 605 -31.75 -23.65 16.68
CA PHE A 605 -30.97 -23.65 17.92
C PHE A 605 -31.68 -22.97 19.10
N ALA A 606 -32.98 -22.67 18.96
CA ALA A 606 -33.81 -22.23 20.08
C ALA A 606 -33.91 -23.36 21.12
N ARG A 607 -33.68 -23.06 22.39
CA ARG A 607 -33.79 -24.05 23.47
C ARG A 607 -35.28 -24.35 23.72
N ALA A 608 -35.59 -25.63 23.94
CA ALA A 608 -36.94 -26.18 24.10
C ALA A 608 -37.80 -25.51 25.20
N ASP A 609 -37.22 -24.70 26.08
CA ASP A 609 -37.95 -23.97 27.12
C ASP A 609 -38.67 -22.71 26.59
N GLU A 610 -38.33 -22.20 25.40
CA GLU A 610 -38.96 -21.01 24.78
C GLU A 610 -40.12 -21.35 23.83
N GLU A 611 -40.25 -22.59 23.36
CA GLU A 611 -41.36 -23.02 22.49
C GLU A 611 -42.68 -23.25 23.27
N ASP A 612 -42.60 -23.67 24.53
CA ASP A 612 -43.78 -24.00 25.34
C ASP A 612 -44.61 -22.77 25.79
N ASN A 613 -44.05 -21.56 25.70
CA ASN A 613 -44.80 -20.33 25.99
C ASN A 613 -45.55 -19.74 24.78
N ALA A 614 -45.36 -20.29 23.58
CA ALA A 614 -45.98 -19.78 22.35
C ALA A 614 -47.05 -20.70 21.73
N ALA A 615 -47.20 -21.93 22.24
CA ALA A 615 -48.13 -22.93 21.71
C ALA A 615 -49.34 -23.14 22.62
N GLY A 616 -50.22 -22.14 22.69
CA GLY A 616 -51.39 -22.18 23.55
C GLY A 616 -52.58 -21.37 23.06
N ASP A 617 -52.95 -21.43 21.77
CA ASP A 617 -54.37 -21.36 21.38
C ASP A 617 -54.62 -21.72 19.91
N SER A 618 -55.56 -22.63 19.65
CA SER A 618 -56.23 -22.81 18.36
C SER A 618 -57.55 -23.60 18.56
N PRO A 619 -58.51 -23.54 17.64
CA PRO A 619 -59.28 -22.35 17.24
C PRO A 619 -60.80 -22.62 17.34
N GLN A 620 -61.62 -21.60 17.62
CA GLN A 620 -63.07 -21.67 17.39
C GLN A 620 -63.61 -20.34 16.88
N GLY A 621 -64.46 -20.42 15.86
CA GLY A 621 -64.75 -19.32 14.95
C GLY A 621 -65.93 -18.40 15.33
N ASP A 622 -65.97 -17.34 14.53
CA ASP A 622 -67.09 -16.46 14.18
C ASP A 622 -67.60 -15.44 15.23
N GLY A 623 -67.79 -14.20 14.77
CA GLY A 623 -68.67 -13.21 15.42
C GLY A 623 -68.04 -11.99 16.11
N THR A 624 -68.04 -10.86 15.38
CA THR A 624 -68.44 -9.52 15.85
C THR A 624 -67.72 -8.80 17.02
N LYS A 625 -67.04 -7.70 16.65
CA LYS A 625 -66.99 -6.35 17.29
C LYS A 625 -67.15 -6.23 18.82
N LYS A 626 -66.10 -5.75 19.51
CA LYS A 626 -65.99 -4.38 20.07
C LYS A 626 -64.78 -4.26 21.00
N GLU A 627 -63.99 -3.22 20.74
CA GLU A 627 -63.05 -2.60 21.67
C GLU A 627 -63.79 -2.01 22.89
N ASN A 628 -63.17 -2.11 24.07
CA ASN A 628 -63.05 -0.99 25.01
C ASN A 628 -62.08 -1.28 26.17
N ALA A 629 -61.26 -0.26 26.45
CA ALA A 629 -60.84 0.24 27.77
C ALA A 629 -59.63 -0.37 28.53
N VAL A 630 -58.50 0.34 28.46
CA VAL A 630 -57.87 1.17 29.52
C VAL A 630 -57.58 0.57 30.92
N GLY A 631 -56.32 0.74 31.35
CA GLY A 631 -55.88 0.98 32.74
C GLY A 631 -55.22 -0.24 33.43
N GLN A 632 -54.15 -0.15 34.23
CA GLN A 632 -53.49 0.97 34.92
C GLN A 632 -52.04 0.59 35.28
N LYS A 633 -51.23 1.65 35.42
CA LYS A 633 -49.86 1.71 35.96
C LYS A 633 -49.67 1.01 37.31
N ARG A 634 -48.45 0.49 37.54
CA ARG A 634 -47.64 0.85 38.72
C ARG A 634 -46.14 0.57 38.48
N GLN A 635 -45.37 1.64 38.61
CA GLN A 635 -43.90 1.69 38.73
C GLN A 635 -43.43 1.02 40.02
N TRP A 636 -42.13 0.77 40.15
CA TRP A 636 -41.26 1.35 41.19
C TRP A 636 -39.80 0.96 40.92
N ASP A 637 -38.91 1.96 40.98
CA ASP A 637 -37.45 1.84 40.99
C ASP A 637 -36.92 2.17 42.39
N ASP A 638 -35.71 1.66 42.66
CA ASP A 638 -34.69 2.08 43.64
C ASP A 638 -34.87 1.87 45.16
N LEU A 639 -33.97 1.07 45.76
CA LEU A 639 -32.92 1.48 46.73
C LEU A 639 -32.35 0.31 47.59
N ILE A 640 -31.03 0.12 47.50
CA ILE A 640 -29.98 0.02 48.55
C ILE A 640 -30.11 -0.96 49.77
N ASN A 641 -29.08 -1.81 49.90
CA ASN A 641 -28.37 -2.41 51.06
C ASN A 641 -29.11 -2.79 52.37
N VAL A 642 -28.81 -4.01 52.89
CA VAL A 642 -28.05 -4.27 54.15
C VAL A 642 -28.27 -5.72 54.66
N LEU A 643 -27.13 -6.40 54.90
CA LEU A 643 -26.78 -7.46 55.86
C LEU A 643 -27.75 -8.59 56.32
N ASP A 644 -27.24 -9.81 56.07
CA ASP A 644 -26.79 -10.81 57.08
C ASP A 644 -27.71 -11.97 57.53
N SER A 645 -27.04 -13.13 57.65
CA SER A 645 -27.39 -14.37 58.34
C SER A 645 -28.52 -15.21 57.70
N SER A 646 -28.41 -16.52 57.45
CA SER A 646 -27.62 -17.57 58.10
C SER A 646 -27.73 -18.88 57.28
N LYS A 647 -26.61 -19.59 57.13
CA LYS A 647 -26.55 -21.01 56.70
C LYS A 647 -27.05 -21.94 57.82
N PRO A 648 -27.53 -23.17 57.53
CA PRO A 648 -26.64 -24.37 57.51
C PRO A 648 -27.10 -25.43 56.46
N LYS A 649 -26.45 -26.54 56.08
CA LYS A 649 -25.16 -27.24 56.25
C LYS A 649 -25.23 -28.40 55.22
N ALA A 650 -24.27 -28.57 54.31
CA ALA A 650 -23.05 -29.40 54.42
C ALA A 650 -23.21 -30.89 54.07
N ASN A 651 -22.50 -31.34 53.01
CA ASN A 651 -21.54 -32.47 53.04
C ASN A 651 -20.76 -32.55 51.71
N GLN A 652 -19.58 -31.93 51.61
CA GLN A 652 -18.23 -32.52 51.72
C GLN A 652 -17.87 -33.64 50.72
N LYS A 653 -16.98 -33.33 49.76
CA LYS A 653 -15.74 -34.09 49.54
C LYS A 653 -14.62 -33.27 48.90
N ARG A 654 -13.58 -33.02 49.70
CA ARG A 654 -12.18 -32.61 49.38
C ARG A 654 -11.54 -33.61 48.38
N ARG A 655 -10.59 -33.35 47.47
CA ARG A 655 -9.39 -32.46 47.32
C ARG A 655 -9.04 -32.54 45.81
N LYS A 656 -8.41 -31.57 45.13
CA LYS A 656 -6.98 -31.21 45.22
C LYS A 656 -6.73 -29.99 44.31
N ALA A 657 -5.96 -29.02 44.78
CA ALA A 657 -5.57 -27.81 44.07
C ALA A 657 -4.36 -28.04 43.17
N ASP A 658 -4.33 -27.41 42.00
CA ASP A 658 -3.15 -26.99 41.24
C ASP A 658 -3.55 -25.91 40.21
N GLY A 659 -2.88 -24.75 40.28
CA GLY A 659 -2.53 -23.85 39.16
C GLY A 659 -3.63 -22.99 38.52
N GLU A 660 -3.69 -21.72 38.92
CA GLU A 660 -4.37 -20.64 38.19
C GLU A 660 -3.60 -20.30 36.91
N ASP A 661 -4.22 -20.51 35.74
CA ASP A 661 -3.96 -19.73 34.52
C ASP A 661 -5.24 -18.93 34.24
N GLY A 662 -5.20 -17.64 34.54
CA GLY A 662 -6.28 -16.70 34.29
C GLY A 662 -6.39 -16.41 32.79
N ALA A 663 -7.31 -17.11 32.12
CA ALA A 663 -7.94 -16.57 30.93
C ALA A 663 -8.90 -15.45 31.39
N ASP A 664 -8.43 -14.21 31.35
CA ASP A 664 -9.28 -13.06 31.60
C ASP A 664 -10.40 -13.04 30.55
N SER A 665 -11.63 -13.20 31.06
CA SER A 665 -12.89 -13.10 30.36
C SER A 665 -12.96 -11.78 29.59
N ASP A 666 -13.16 -11.84 28.28
CA ASP A 666 -13.28 -10.71 27.36
C ASP A 666 -14.67 -10.03 27.46
N SER A 667 -15.12 -9.80 28.70
CA SER A 667 -16.43 -9.27 29.03
C SER A 667 -16.29 -8.16 30.06
N GLU A 668 -15.52 -7.13 29.71
CA GLU A 668 -15.73 -5.79 30.26
C GLU A 668 -16.40 -4.94 29.17
N PRO A 669 -17.52 -4.25 29.47
CA PRO A 669 -18.16 -3.37 28.50
C PRO A 669 -17.19 -2.25 28.09
N ASP A 670 -17.13 -1.97 26.79
CA ASP A 670 -16.37 -0.88 26.19
C ASP A 670 -17.00 0.47 26.59
N ASP A 671 -16.68 0.95 27.79
CA ASP A 671 -17.07 2.29 28.24
C ASP A 671 -15.95 3.28 27.88
N ASP A 672 -15.76 3.51 26.57
CA ASP A 672 -15.01 4.67 26.08
C ASP A 672 -15.83 5.93 26.41
N SER A 673 -15.77 6.37 27.66
CA SER A 673 -16.50 7.54 28.20
C SER A 673 -16.25 8.86 27.44
N ASP A 674 -15.30 8.87 26.50
CA ASP A 674 -14.95 10.01 25.64
C ASP A 674 -15.63 9.98 24.25
N ARG A 675 -16.31 8.88 23.86
CA ARG A 675 -17.01 8.79 22.57
C ARG A 675 -18.34 9.55 22.62
N VAL A 676 -18.38 10.68 21.91
CA VAL A 676 -19.60 11.46 21.72
C VAL A 676 -20.39 10.88 20.55
N ASP A 677 -21.58 10.35 20.83
CA ASP A 677 -22.51 9.93 19.78
C ASP A 677 -23.18 11.15 19.13
N GLY A 678 -23.02 11.29 17.82
CA GLY A 678 -23.61 12.35 17.02
C GLY A 678 -22.62 13.45 16.60
N PRO A 679 -23.13 14.57 16.05
CA PRO A 679 -22.27 15.64 15.56
C PRO A 679 -21.54 16.33 16.72
N SER A 680 -20.25 16.58 16.52
CA SER A 680 -19.36 17.08 17.58
C SER A 680 -18.46 18.20 17.08
N LYS A 681 -17.94 18.96 18.05
CA LYS A 681 -16.91 19.97 17.87
C LYS A 681 -15.66 19.61 18.66
N VAL A 682 -14.52 20.11 18.21
CA VAL A 682 -13.24 19.91 18.87
C VAL A 682 -12.86 21.11 19.73
N ILE A 683 -12.43 20.80 20.95
CA ILE A 683 -11.74 21.73 21.84
C ILE A 683 -10.28 21.31 21.87
N VAL A 684 -9.40 22.23 21.45
CA VAL A 684 -7.95 22.05 21.53
C VAL A 684 -7.46 22.81 22.76
N GLU A 685 -6.88 22.10 23.71
CA GLU A 685 -6.28 22.65 24.91
C GLU A 685 -4.76 22.50 24.83
N THR A 686 -4.04 23.54 25.20
CA THR A 686 -2.57 23.50 25.24
C THR A 686 -2.12 23.49 26.69
N GLU A 687 -1.52 22.39 27.09
CA GLU A 687 -0.91 22.21 28.40
C GLU A 687 0.60 22.32 28.29
N SER A 688 1.28 22.75 29.36
CA SER A 688 2.74 22.80 29.40
C SER A 688 3.28 21.55 30.10
N LEU A 689 3.93 20.67 29.35
CA LEU A 689 4.55 19.46 29.88
C LEU A 689 5.99 19.75 30.33
N GLU A 690 6.29 19.53 31.60
CA GLU A 690 7.65 19.61 32.12
C GLU A 690 8.43 18.34 31.73
N LEU A 691 9.46 18.49 30.89
CA LEU A 691 10.30 17.38 30.47
C LEU A 691 11.46 17.21 31.47
N LYS A 692 11.50 16.06 32.16
CA LYS A 692 12.63 15.61 33.00
C LYS A 692 13.27 14.34 32.48
N CYS A 693 12.56 13.59 31.63
CA CYS A 693 13.08 12.37 31.02
C CYS A 693 14.30 12.62 30.11
N ARG A 694 15.04 11.54 29.83
CA ARG A 694 16.15 11.56 28.88
C ARG A 694 15.64 11.31 27.46
N ILE A 695 16.33 11.85 26.46
CA ILE A 695 16.02 11.68 25.04
C ILE A 695 17.21 11.06 24.32
N ALA A 696 16.93 10.10 23.45
CA ALA A 696 17.89 9.54 22.52
C ALA A 696 17.27 9.47 21.12
N PHE A 697 18.12 9.46 20.10
CA PHE A 697 17.74 9.20 18.73
C PHE A 697 18.54 8.02 18.19
N VAL A 698 17.87 7.08 17.55
CA VAL A 698 18.48 5.96 16.82
C VAL A 698 17.69 5.78 15.52
N ASP A 699 18.34 5.96 14.37
CA ASP A 699 17.66 6.00 13.09
C ASP A 699 17.20 4.61 12.60
N PHE A 700 15.91 4.32 12.80
CA PHE A 700 15.16 3.19 12.28
C PHE A 700 14.16 3.60 11.19
N SER A 701 14.34 4.78 10.57
CA SER A 701 13.42 5.26 9.53
C SER A 701 13.40 4.35 8.30
N GLY A 702 14.42 3.50 8.10
CA GLY A 702 14.52 2.61 6.95
C GLY A 702 14.49 3.38 5.63
N LEU A 703 15.23 4.48 5.54
CA LEU A 703 15.37 5.30 4.32
C LEU A 703 16.82 5.28 3.83
N HIS A 704 16.98 5.52 2.53
CA HIS A 704 18.29 5.70 1.90
C HIS A 704 19.08 6.84 2.56
N ASP A 705 20.40 6.72 2.50
CA ASP A 705 21.33 7.77 2.93
C ASP A 705 22.00 8.42 1.72
N ARG A 706 22.72 9.53 1.96
CA ARG A 706 23.47 10.24 0.93
C ARG A 706 24.39 9.31 0.15
N ARG A 707 25.11 8.42 0.83
CA ARG A 707 26.05 7.48 0.22
C ARG A 707 25.35 6.49 -0.72
N THR A 708 24.22 5.94 -0.31
CA THR A 708 23.42 5.01 -1.12
C THR A 708 22.93 5.69 -2.38
N LEU A 709 22.40 6.92 -2.29
CA LEU A 709 21.98 7.69 -3.46
C LEU A 709 23.14 7.93 -4.44
N GLN A 710 24.31 8.33 -3.93
CA GLN A 710 25.52 8.53 -4.74
C GLN A 710 26.00 7.25 -5.42
N MET A 711 25.77 6.07 -4.82
CA MET A 711 26.14 4.78 -5.41
C MET A 711 25.13 4.30 -6.45
N VAL A 712 23.83 4.42 -6.16
CA VAL A 712 22.76 3.80 -6.96
C VAL A 712 22.37 4.65 -8.17
N ILE A 713 22.23 5.98 -8.02
CA ILE A 713 21.78 6.87 -9.11
C ILE A 713 22.70 6.78 -10.35
N PRO A 714 24.05 6.77 -10.23
CA PRO A 714 24.94 6.62 -11.38
C PRO A 714 24.90 5.25 -12.06
N LEU A 715 24.40 4.21 -11.38
CA LEU A 715 24.19 2.88 -11.96
C LEU A 715 22.89 2.84 -12.78
N ILE A 716 21.84 3.52 -12.31
CA ILE A 716 20.55 3.65 -13.00
C ILE A 716 20.70 4.49 -14.28
N LYS A 717 21.49 5.58 -14.22
CA LYS A 717 21.71 6.54 -15.32
C LYS A 717 20.41 7.11 -15.90
N PRO A 718 19.56 7.76 -15.07
CA PRO A 718 18.34 8.41 -15.56
C PRO A 718 18.68 9.56 -16.53
N ARG A 719 17.80 9.84 -17.50
CA ARG A 719 17.98 11.00 -18.40
C ARG A 719 17.61 12.31 -17.73
N LYS A 720 16.54 12.30 -16.94
CA LYS A 720 16.13 13.39 -16.05
C LYS A 720 15.98 12.86 -14.63
N LEU A 721 16.46 13.60 -13.63
CA LEU A 721 16.34 13.27 -12.21
C LEU A 721 15.54 14.37 -11.53
N ILE A 722 14.50 14.02 -10.78
CA ILE A 722 13.65 14.96 -10.05
C ILE A 722 13.72 14.59 -8.58
N PHE A 723 14.19 15.52 -7.76
CA PHE A 723 14.13 15.36 -6.31
C PHE A 723 12.82 15.96 -5.78
N VAL A 724 12.13 15.15 -4.97
CA VAL A 724 10.90 15.51 -4.25
C VAL A 724 11.08 15.21 -2.77
N ALA A 725 10.12 15.60 -1.93
CA ALA A 725 10.25 15.52 -0.47
C ALA A 725 11.50 16.25 0.06
N GLY A 726 11.79 16.07 1.36
CA GLY A 726 12.98 16.62 2.03
C GLY A 726 12.95 18.14 2.23
N GLU A 727 13.83 18.64 3.09
CA GLU A 727 13.96 20.08 3.33
C GLU A 727 14.67 20.77 2.16
N GLU A 728 14.41 22.07 1.95
CA GLU A 728 15.00 22.86 0.87
C GLU A 728 16.53 22.78 0.85
N ALA A 729 17.17 23.03 2.00
CA ALA A 729 18.64 23.03 2.11
C ALA A 729 19.26 21.66 1.78
N GLU A 730 18.64 20.59 2.27
CA GLU A 730 19.05 19.20 2.03
C GLU A 730 18.91 18.82 0.55
N THR A 731 17.79 19.20 -0.07
CA THR A 731 17.47 18.92 -1.46
C THR A 731 18.42 19.62 -2.42
N ILE A 732 18.74 20.89 -2.16
CA ILE A 732 19.66 21.68 -3.00
C ILE A 732 21.08 21.11 -2.92
N ASP A 733 21.58 20.79 -1.72
CA ASP A 733 22.91 20.21 -1.51
C ASP A 733 23.09 18.88 -2.27
N LEU A 734 22.12 17.96 -2.11
CA LEU A 734 22.13 16.68 -2.81
C LEU A 734 22.05 16.85 -4.35
N ALA A 735 21.22 17.78 -4.83
CA ALA A 735 21.08 18.04 -6.25
C ALA A 735 22.38 18.56 -6.89
N GLU A 736 23.10 19.46 -6.22
CA GLU A 736 24.40 19.94 -6.70
C GLU A 736 25.44 18.82 -6.80
N GLU A 737 25.45 17.91 -5.83
CA GLU A 737 26.36 16.78 -5.82
C GLU A 737 26.03 15.76 -6.90
N CYS A 738 24.75 15.39 -7.07
CA CYS A 738 24.32 14.50 -8.14
C CYS A 738 24.59 15.09 -9.53
N ARG A 739 24.45 16.42 -9.72
CA ARG A 739 24.85 17.09 -10.96
C ARG A 739 26.34 16.92 -11.25
N LYS A 740 27.20 17.00 -10.23
CA LYS A 740 28.65 16.78 -10.37
C LYS A 740 28.94 15.31 -10.73
N ILE A 741 28.34 14.35 -10.03
CA ILE A 741 28.61 12.92 -10.23
C ILE A 741 28.11 12.43 -11.60
N LEU A 742 26.88 12.81 -12.00
CA LEU A 742 26.27 12.33 -13.23
C LEU A 742 26.91 12.94 -14.49
N ASN A 743 27.39 14.18 -14.39
CA ASN A 743 28.03 14.88 -15.51
C ASN A 743 29.57 14.78 -15.48
N ALA A 744 30.17 14.13 -14.48
CA ALA A 744 31.60 13.88 -14.42
C ALA A 744 32.04 12.94 -15.56
N GLY A 745 32.71 13.51 -16.57
CA GLY A 745 33.27 12.77 -17.71
C GLY A 745 32.60 13.08 -19.07
N PHE A 746 31.58 13.93 -19.12
CA PHE A 746 30.97 14.38 -20.38
C PHE A 746 31.45 15.79 -20.76
N THR A 747 32.21 15.90 -21.86
CA THR A 747 32.69 17.18 -22.40
C THR A 747 31.80 17.74 -23.53
N GLY A 748 30.64 17.13 -23.79
CA GLY A 748 29.73 17.49 -24.88
C GLY A 748 28.29 17.68 -24.40
N ALA A 749 27.58 18.67 -24.96
CA ALA A 749 26.24 19.10 -24.55
C ALA A 749 25.10 18.07 -24.77
N ALA A 750 25.37 16.94 -25.43
CA ALA A 750 24.34 16.00 -25.86
C ALA A 750 23.94 14.92 -24.83
N ASN A 751 24.64 14.82 -23.68
CA ASN A 751 24.43 13.76 -22.68
C ASN A 751 24.38 14.29 -21.23
N ILE A 752 24.06 15.58 -21.04
CA ILE A 752 23.91 16.16 -19.71
C ILE A 752 22.63 15.61 -19.08
N VAL A 753 22.71 15.15 -17.83
CA VAL A 753 21.53 14.74 -17.06
C VAL A 753 20.97 15.96 -16.35
N ASP A 754 19.71 16.29 -16.64
CA ASP A 754 19.01 17.39 -15.98
C ASP A 754 18.53 16.95 -14.59
N VAL A 755 18.89 17.73 -13.57
CA VAL A 755 18.46 17.50 -12.18
C VAL A 755 17.54 18.64 -11.75
N PHE A 756 16.27 18.32 -11.52
CA PHE A 756 15.22 19.24 -11.10
C PHE A 756 14.93 19.13 -9.61
N THR A 757 14.65 20.28 -9.00
CA THR A 757 14.22 20.43 -7.61
C THR A 757 12.98 21.33 -7.60
N PRO A 758 11.79 20.82 -7.98
CA PRO A 758 10.57 21.61 -7.96
C PRO A 758 10.11 21.93 -6.54
N THR A 759 9.46 23.08 -6.37
CA THR A 759 8.66 23.42 -5.19
C THR A 759 7.22 22.94 -5.37
N VAL A 760 6.45 22.83 -4.27
CA VAL A 760 5.03 22.47 -4.31
C VAL A 760 4.26 23.31 -5.34
N GLY A 761 3.46 22.65 -6.19
CA GLY A 761 2.66 23.26 -7.25
C GLY A 761 3.44 23.64 -8.52
N THR A 762 4.76 23.44 -8.57
CA THR A 762 5.57 23.77 -9.74
C THR A 762 5.57 22.62 -10.75
N MET A 763 5.03 22.86 -11.94
CA MET A 763 5.02 21.89 -13.03
C MET A 763 6.40 21.81 -13.70
N VAL A 764 6.91 20.59 -13.85
CA VAL A 764 8.18 20.28 -14.52
C VAL A 764 7.89 19.45 -15.77
N ASP A 765 8.37 19.92 -16.92
CA ASP A 765 8.40 19.10 -18.13
C ASP A 765 9.51 18.05 -18.01
N ALA A 766 9.08 16.81 -17.77
CA ALA A 766 9.95 15.66 -17.55
C ALA A 766 10.11 14.81 -18.83
N SER A 767 9.54 15.24 -19.96
CA SER A 767 9.66 14.55 -21.23
C SER A 767 11.06 14.68 -21.85
N VAL A 768 11.44 13.77 -22.73
CA VAL A 768 12.65 13.91 -23.53
C VAL A 768 12.22 13.93 -24.99
N ASP A 769 12.75 14.86 -25.79
CA ASP A 769 12.53 14.96 -27.24
C ASP A 769 13.20 13.80 -27.99
N THR A 770 12.84 12.56 -27.66
CA THR A 770 13.14 11.39 -28.47
C THR A 770 11.96 11.14 -29.40
N ASN A 771 12.09 11.62 -30.63
CA ASN A 771 11.17 11.21 -31.69
C ASN A 771 11.37 9.71 -31.93
N ALA A 772 10.48 8.89 -31.39
CA ALA A 772 10.48 7.45 -31.60
C ALA A 772 9.44 7.10 -32.66
N TRP A 773 9.88 6.39 -33.70
CA TRP A 773 9.01 5.89 -34.76
C TRP A 773 9.05 4.37 -34.75
N SER A 774 7.88 3.74 -34.74
CA SER A 774 7.78 2.30 -34.95
C SER A 774 7.95 2.02 -36.44
N VAL A 775 8.92 1.18 -36.79
CA VAL A 775 9.22 0.79 -38.17
C VAL A 775 9.12 -0.73 -38.28
N LYS A 776 8.30 -1.22 -39.21
CA LYS A 776 8.18 -2.65 -39.49
C LYS A 776 9.26 -3.11 -40.45
N LEU A 777 9.94 -4.21 -40.15
CA LEU A 777 10.88 -4.81 -41.10
C LEU A 777 10.11 -5.59 -42.18
N SER A 778 10.43 -5.38 -43.47
CA SER A 778 9.80 -6.15 -44.56
C SER A 778 10.16 -7.65 -44.47
N ARG A 779 9.30 -8.53 -44.98
CA ARG A 779 9.58 -9.98 -45.04
C ARG A 779 10.89 -10.28 -45.79
N ASN A 780 11.22 -9.49 -46.81
CA ASN A 780 12.47 -9.64 -47.57
C ASN A 780 13.69 -9.19 -46.75
N MET A 781 13.56 -8.10 -45.97
CA MET A 781 14.62 -7.65 -45.07
C MET A 781 14.92 -8.69 -44.00
N VAL A 782 13.89 -9.25 -43.35
CA VAL A 782 14.03 -10.29 -42.32
C VAL A 782 14.76 -11.53 -42.87
N ARG A 783 14.44 -11.95 -44.10
CA ARG A 783 15.15 -13.06 -44.78
C ARG A 783 16.61 -12.76 -45.10
N SER A 784 16.98 -11.49 -45.24
CA SER A 784 18.35 -11.05 -45.54
C SER A 784 19.23 -10.80 -44.30
N LEU A 785 18.68 -10.93 -43.09
CA LEU A 785 19.41 -10.73 -41.84
C LEU A 785 20.45 -11.84 -41.62
N HIS A 786 21.73 -11.45 -41.62
CA HIS A 786 22.85 -12.34 -41.32
C HIS A 786 23.36 -12.07 -39.91
N TRP A 787 22.93 -12.89 -38.95
CA TRP A 787 23.35 -12.78 -37.57
C TRP A 787 24.81 -13.21 -37.39
N GLN A 788 25.62 -12.35 -36.76
CA GLN A 788 26.99 -12.63 -36.36
C GLN A 788 27.08 -12.75 -34.84
N ARG A 789 27.62 -13.86 -34.35
CA ARG A 789 27.77 -14.09 -32.91
C ARG A 789 29.06 -13.49 -32.38
N VAL A 790 28.95 -12.58 -31.42
CA VAL A 790 30.09 -11.94 -30.71
C VAL A 790 29.98 -12.23 -29.22
N GLY A 791 30.80 -13.17 -28.73
CA GLY A 791 30.76 -13.59 -27.33
C GLY A 791 29.42 -14.24 -26.97
N ARG A 792 28.59 -13.54 -26.16
CA ARG A 792 27.26 -14.00 -25.72
C ARG A 792 26.10 -13.35 -26.50
N LEU A 793 26.38 -12.38 -27.38
CA LEU A 793 25.36 -11.60 -28.10
C LEU A 793 25.39 -11.94 -29.59
N ASP A 794 24.22 -11.91 -30.22
CA ASP A 794 24.07 -12.01 -31.68
C ASP A 794 23.81 -10.61 -32.24
N VAL A 795 24.60 -10.20 -33.23
CA VAL A 795 24.61 -8.83 -33.79
C VAL A 795 24.31 -8.90 -35.29
N VAL A 796 23.48 -7.99 -35.78
CA VAL A 796 23.20 -7.85 -37.22
C VAL A 796 23.18 -6.36 -37.61
N ALA A 797 23.82 -6.04 -38.72
CA ALA A 797 23.77 -4.71 -39.33
C ALA A 797 22.57 -4.64 -40.28
N ILE A 798 21.71 -3.63 -40.14
CA ILE A 798 20.56 -3.43 -41.03
C ILE A 798 20.73 -2.11 -41.76
N THR A 799 20.64 -2.15 -43.09
CA THR A 799 20.57 -0.96 -43.93
C THR A 799 19.43 -1.18 -44.91
N GLY A 800 18.46 -0.27 -44.90
CA GLY A 800 17.22 -0.44 -45.67
C GLY A 800 16.67 0.89 -46.14
N ARG A 801 15.77 0.82 -47.12
CA ARG A 801 14.99 1.96 -47.57
C ARG A 801 13.70 2.02 -46.75
N LEU A 802 13.45 3.16 -46.13
CA LEU A 802 12.16 3.42 -45.48
C LEU A 802 11.10 3.71 -46.55
N ALA A 803 10.05 2.90 -46.59
CA ALA A 803 8.88 3.08 -47.43
C ALA A 803 7.67 3.43 -46.56
N ALA A 804 6.79 4.32 -47.04
CA ALA A 804 5.48 4.51 -46.43
C ALA A 804 4.64 3.25 -46.66
N ALA A 805 3.81 2.85 -45.70
CA ALA A 805 2.88 1.72 -45.86
C ALA A 805 2.02 1.94 -47.12
N SER A 806 2.31 1.23 -48.20
CA SER A 806 1.51 1.27 -49.42
C SER A 806 0.25 0.44 -49.20
N LEU A 807 -0.92 1.08 -49.38
CA LEU A 807 -2.21 0.45 -49.56
C LEU A 807 -2.25 -0.28 -50.91
N ASP A 808 -1.54 -1.40 -51.04
CA ASP A 808 -1.67 -2.27 -52.22
C ASP A 808 -2.18 -3.65 -51.76
N PRO A 809 -3.31 -4.13 -52.30
CA PRO A 809 -3.87 -5.44 -51.95
C PRO A 809 -2.95 -6.55 -52.46
N GLU A 810 -2.75 -7.60 -51.65
CA GLU A 810 -2.01 -8.79 -52.10
C GLU A 810 -2.63 -9.34 -53.41
N PRO A 811 -1.82 -9.75 -54.41
CA PRO A 811 -2.35 -10.37 -55.60
C PRO A 811 -2.92 -11.75 -55.23
N ILE A 812 -4.19 -11.96 -55.55
CA ILE A 812 -4.84 -13.27 -55.51
C ILE A 812 -4.14 -14.14 -56.56
N GLU A 813 -3.53 -15.24 -56.12
CA GLU A 813 -3.09 -16.30 -57.02
C GLU A 813 -4.35 -16.97 -57.61
N ASP A 814 -4.57 -16.75 -58.90
CA ASP A 814 -5.57 -17.46 -59.70
C ASP A 814 -5.12 -18.93 -59.88
N ASP A 815 -5.80 -19.86 -59.22
CA ASP A 815 -5.75 -21.29 -59.57
C ASP A 815 -7.10 -21.73 -60.15
N GLU A 816 -7.12 -21.92 -61.47
CA GLU A 816 -8.22 -22.52 -62.22
C GLU A 816 -8.27 -24.04 -61.97
N GLY A 817 -9.42 -24.60 -61.53
CA GLY A 817 -9.55 -26.06 -61.50
C GLY A 817 -10.81 -26.71 -60.94
N SER A 818 -11.91 -26.69 -61.71
CA SER A 818 -12.96 -27.74 -61.79
C SER A 818 -14.10 -27.85 -60.73
N ALA A 819 -15.26 -27.30 -61.13
CA ALA A 819 -16.58 -27.93 -61.26
C ALA A 819 -17.21 -28.85 -60.16
N LYS A 820 -18.31 -28.30 -59.59
CA LYS A 820 -19.69 -28.86 -59.40
C LYS A 820 -20.08 -29.61 -58.10
N LYS A 821 -21.16 -29.04 -57.51
CA LYS A 821 -22.34 -29.66 -56.82
C LYS A 821 -22.19 -30.13 -55.36
N LYS A 822 -22.72 -29.34 -54.40
CA LYS A 822 -24.09 -29.43 -53.83
C LYS A 822 -24.18 -28.64 -52.52
N ALA A 823 -25.32 -27.97 -52.34
CA ALA A 823 -25.73 -27.28 -51.12
C ALA A 823 -26.20 -28.26 -50.02
N LYS A 824 -25.83 -28.01 -48.75
CA LYS A 824 -26.76 -27.64 -47.65
C LYS A 824 -26.08 -27.56 -46.26
N MET A 825 -26.38 -26.44 -45.59
CA MET A 825 -26.66 -26.24 -44.16
C MET A 825 -25.55 -26.31 -43.08
N ALA A 826 -25.21 -25.09 -42.63
CA ALA A 826 -25.30 -24.57 -41.25
C ALA A 826 -24.32 -25.08 -40.17
N LYS A 827 -23.42 -24.17 -39.77
CA LYS A 827 -23.26 -23.76 -38.36
C LYS A 827 -22.62 -22.38 -38.28
N THR A 828 -23.38 -21.41 -37.77
CA THR A 828 -22.97 -20.03 -37.51
C THR A 828 -21.97 -20.00 -36.36
N VAL A 829 -20.71 -19.70 -36.66
CA VAL A 829 -19.74 -19.19 -35.68
C VAL A 829 -19.56 -17.71 -36.01
N VAL A 830 -19.98 -16.87 -35.06
CA VAL A 830 -19.76 -15.42 -35.11
C VAL A 830 -18.27 -15.20 -34.89
N VAL A 831 -17.52 -15.00 -35.98
CA VAL A 831 -16.19 -14.38 -35.92
C VAL A 831 -16.42 -12.89 -35.98
N LEU A 832 -16.10 -12.20 -34.89
CA LEU A 832 -16.03 -10.74 -34.85
C LEU A 832 -15.02 -10.29 -35.91
N SER A 833 -15.51 -9.52 -36.87
CA SER A 833 -14.66 -8.76 -37.79
C SER A 833 -14.02 -7.62 -36.98
N SER A 834 -12.72 -7.74 -36.71
CA SER A 834 -11.92 -6.61 -36.29
C SER A 834 -11.77 -5.65 -37.47
N HIS A 835 -12.23 -4.43 -37.26
CA HIS A 835 -11.91 -3.28 -38.09
C HIS A 835 -10.40 -2.99 -38.02
N ASP A 836 -9.62 -3.49 -38.97
CA ASP A 836 -8.26 -3.00 -39.18
C ASP A 836 -8.33 -1.62 -39.84
N LYS A 837 -8.23 -0.59 -39.00
CA LYS A 837 -7.92 0.78 -39.43
C LYS A 837 -6.55 0.75 -40.11
N ASN A 838 -6.44 1.38 -41.27
CA ASN A 838 -5.22 1.61 -42.05
C ASN A 838 -3.95 1.65 -41.18
N ASP A 839 -3.19 0.56 -41.20
CA ASP A 839 -1.91 0.45 -40.54
C ASP A 839 -0.89 1.31 -41.31
N THR A 840 -0.66 2.51 -40.80
CA THR A 840 0.19 3.56 -41.40
C THR A 840 1.66 3.44 -40.99
N THR A 841 2.05 2.32 -40.37
CA THR A 841 3.41 2.10 -39.88
C THR A 841 4.41 1.99 -41.04
N PRO A 842 5.49 2.80 -41.07
CA PRO A 842 6.47 2.75 -42.15
C PRO A 842 7.20 1.39 -42.18
N ILE A 843 7.50 0.91 -43.39
CA ILE A 843 8.13 -0.39 -43.62
C ILE A 843 9.58 -0.16 -44.07
N LEU A 844 10.53 -0.81 -43.42
CA LEU A 844 11.93 -0.85 -43.83
C LEU A 844 12.16 -2.03 -44.78
N ASP A 845 12.43 -1.73 -46.05
CA ASP A 845 12.64 -2.74 -47.09
C ASP A 845 14.09 -2.77 -47.61
N VAL A 846 14.45 -3.84 -48.32
CA VAL A 846 15.78 -4.03 -48.89
C VAL A 846 16.08 -2.95 -49.91
N VAL A 847 17.30 -2.42 -49.92
CA VAL A 847 17.72 -1.42 -50.89
C VAL A 847 17.74 -2.06 -52.30
N PRO A 848 16.99 -1.52 -53.29
CA PRO A 848 17.00 -2.04 -54.65
C PRO A 848 18.39 -1.98 -55.29
N ALA A 849 18.72 -2.97 -56.12
CA ALA A 849 20.06 -3.14 -56.71
C ALA A 849 20.60 -1.89 -57.42
N ASN A 850 19.72 -1.05 -57.97
CA ASN A 850 20.08 0.16 -58.69
C ASN A 850 20.59 1.31 -57.79
N ASN A 851 20.35 1.26 -56.47
CA ASN A 851 20.73 2.30 -55.51
C ASN A 851 21.89 1.90 -54.58
N ILE A 852 22.43 0.69 -54.71
CA ILE A 852 23.51 0.15 -53.87
C ILE A 852 24.78 1.03 -53.93
N THR A 853 25.06 1.63 -55.09
CA THR A 853 26.24 2.47 -55.32
C THR A 853 26.24 3.77 -54.49
N ALA A 854 25.07 4.32 -54.17
CA ALA A 854 24.95 5.54 -53.35
C ALA A 854 25.14 5.24 -51.85
N VAL A 855 24.67 4.07 -51.38
CA VAL A 855 24.69 3.66 -49.96
C VAL A 855 26.08 3.20 -49.50
N ARG A 856 26.90 2.60 -50.40
CA ARG A 856 28.28 2.20 -50.09
C ARG A 856 29.20 3.35 -49.67
N SER A 857 28.84 4.60 -50.01
CA SER A 857 29.62 5.78 -49.60
C SER A 857 29.42 6.19 -48.13
N VAL A 858 28.34 5.72 -47.49
CA VAL A 858 27.94 6.12 -46.12
C VAL A 858 28.21 5.02 -45.09
N ALA A 859 28.15 3.74 -45.47
CA ALA A 859 28.39 2.61 -44.57
C ALA A 859 29.87 2.17 -44.57
N GLN A 860 30.73 2.86 -43.81
CA GLN A 860 32.08 2.35 -43.52
C GLN A 860 31.97 1.11 -42.60
N PRO A 861 32.58 -0.03 -42.96
CA PRO A 861 32.54 -1.22 -42.13
C PRO A 861 33.29 -0.97 -40.83
N PHE A 862 32.59 -1.01 -39.69
CA PHE A 862 33.20 -0.88 -38.37
C PHE A 862 33.17 -2.22 -37.64
N HIS A 863 34.16 -2.44 -36.78
CA HIS A 863 34.34 -3.71 -36.08
C HIS A 863 33.81 -3.58 -34.66
N VAL A 864 32.94 -4.50 -34.24
CA VAL A 864 32.31 -4.49 -32.91
C VAL A 864 32.77 -5.72 -32.13
N GLY A 865 33.38 -5.49 -30.97
CA GLY A 865 33.84 -6.54 -30.06
C GLY A 865 35.07 -6.10 -29.28
N ASP A 866 35.14 -6.47 -27.98
CA ASP A 866 36.32 -6.24 -27.16
C ASP A 866 37.24 -7.48 -27.19
N VAL A 867 38.38 -7.38 -27.88
CA VAL A 867 39.34 -8.49 -27.92
C VAL A 867 40.16 -8.50 -26.64
N ARG A 868 40.00 -9.57 -25.85
CA ARG A 868 40.87 -9.86 -24.70
C ARG A 868 42.13 -10.55 -25.20
N LEU A 869 43.30 -9.97 -24.91
CA LEU A 869 44.59 -10.56 -25.29
C LEU A 869 44.81 -11.96 -24.70
N ALA A 870 44.19 -12.26 -23.56
CA ALA A 870 44.22 -13.60 -22.95
C ALA A 870 43.49 -14.66 -23.78
N ASP A 871 42.37 -14.29 -24.42
CA ASP A 871 41.61 -15.19 -25.27
C ASP A 871 42.29 -15.35 -26.63
N LEU A 872 42.84 -14.25 -27.18
CA LEU A 872 43.69 -14.31 -28.36
C LEU A 872 44.89 -15.25 -28.14
N ARG A 873 45.54 -15.19 -26.97
CA ARG A 873 46.63 -16.12 -26.60
C ARG A 873 46.18 -17.59 -26.60
N LYS A 874 45.00 -17.90 -26.06
CA LYS A 874 44.45 -19.27 -26.07
C LYS A 874 44.19 -19.76 -27.50
N ILE A 875 43.60 -18.90 -28.34
CA ILE A 875 43.32 -19.20 -29.76
C ILE A 875 44.63 -19.45 -30.52
N MET A 876 45.66 -18.65 -30.29
CA MET A 876 46.97 -18.80 -30.92
C MET A 876 47.69 -20.08 -30.49
N LYS A 877 47.65 -20.40 -29.19
CA LYS A 877 48.20 -21.66 -28.66
C LYS A 877 47.48 -22.89 -29.20
N ALA A 878 46.17 -22.83 -29.39
CA ALA A 878 45.38 -23.91 -29.99
C ALA A 878 45.78 -24.19 -31.46
N GLN A 879 46.44 -23.24 -32.13
CA GLN A 879 46.95 -23.39 -33.49
C GLN A 879 48.47 -23.65 -33.56
N ASN A 880 49.07 -24.10 -32.45
CA ASN A 880 50.51 -24.38 -32.32
C ASN A 880 51.41 -23.14 -32.57
N MET A 881 50.91 -21.93 -32.31
CA MET A 881 51.74 -20.71 -32.29
C MET A 881 52.13 -20.36 -30.84
N GLU A 882 53.40 -20.05 -30.65
CA GLU A 882 53.95 -19.65 -29.36
C GLU A 882 53.52 -18.21 -29.05
N ALA A 883 52.76 -18.01 -27.97
CA ALA A 883 52.21 -16.70 -27.61
C ALA A 883 52.56 -16.35 -26.16
N GLU A 884 53.35 -15.29 -25.99
CA GLU A 884 53.91 -14.81 -24.73
C GLU A 884 53.53 -13.34 -24.48
N PHE A 885 53.20 -13.00 -23.23
CA PHE A 885 52.99 -11.61 -22.84
C PHE A 885 54.35 -10.94 -22.57
N ARG A 886 54.59 -9.76 -23.16
CA ARG A 886 55.79 -8.96 -22.90
C ARG A 886 55.42 -7.54 -22.50
N GLY A 887 55.10 -7.36 -21.22
CA GLY A 887 54.66 -6.08 -20.63
C GLY A 887 53.14 -5.93 -20.57
N GLU A 888 52.66 -4.86 -19.93
CA GLU A 888 51.23 -4.54 -19.85
C GLU A 888 50.68 -4.21 -21.24
N GLY A 889 49.67 -4.96 -21.67
CA GLY A 889 48.97 -4.71 -22.94
C GLY A 889 49.65 -5.20 -24.21
N VAL A 890 50.74 -5.98 -24.14
CA VAL A 890 51.45 -6.47 -25.34
C VAL A 890 51.55 -8.00 -25.37
N LEU A 891 51.03 -8.60 -26.45
CA LEU A 891 51.12 -10.03 -26.74
C LEU A 891 52.05 -10.27 -27.94
N VAL A 892 53.13 -11.03 -27.74
CA VAL A 892 54.07 -11.41 -28.80
C VAL A 892 53.80 -12.84 -29.25
N ILE A 893 53.66 -13.04 -30.55
CA ILE A 893 53.34 -14.32 -31.19
C ILE A 893 54.54 -14.74 -32.06
N ASN A 894 55.04 -15.96 -31.86
CA ASN A 894 56.19 -16.58 -32.52
C ASN A 894 57.45 -15.69 -32.55
N GLY A 895 57.63 -14.84 -31.53
CA GLY A 895 58.74 -13.87 -31.45
C GLY A 895 58.80 -12.84 -32.59
N THR A 896 57.79 -12.77 -33.46
CA THR A 896 57.83 -12.04 -34.75
C THR A 896 56.70 -11.02 -34.91
N VAL A 897 55.51 -11.28 -34.35
CA VAL A 897 54.35 -10.39 -34.43
C VAL A 897 53.97 -9.91 -33.03
N ALA A 898 53.90 -8.60 -32.81
CA ALA A 898 53.47 -8.01 -31.56
C ALA A 898 52.08 -7.38 -31.70
N VAL A 899 51.13 -7.80 -30.87
CA VAL A 899 49.79 -7.21 -30.77
C VAL A 899 49.76 -6.35 -29.50
N LYS A 900 49.63 -5.04 -29.67
CA LYS A 900 49.55 -4.06 -28.59
C LYS A 900 48.09 -3.61 -28.45
N LYS A 901 47.54 -3.65 -27.24
CA LYS A 901 46.23 -3.10 -26.91
C LYS A 901 46.42 -1.90 -26.01
N ASN A 902 46.01 -0.73 -26.47
CA ASN A 902 46.04 0.47 -25.65
C ASN A 902 44.77 0.54 -24.79
N ASN A 903 44.92 0.38 -23.47
CA ASN A 903 43.79 0.29 -22.54
C ASN A 903 43.01 1.61 -22.40
N ALA A 904 43.62 2.75 -22.72
CA ALA A 904 42.98 4.07 -22.63
C ALA A 904 42.11 4.42 -23.85
N THR A 905 42.52 4.00 -25.05
CA THR A 905 41.83 4.31 -26.32
C THR A 905 41.09 3.12 -26.94
N GLY A 906 41.29 1.91 -26.41
CA GLY A 906 40.71 0.67 -26.94
C GLY A 906 41.30 0.26 -28.30
N THR A 907 42.33 0.94 -28.79
CA THR A 907 42.94 0.68 -30.09
C THR A 907 43.88 -0.53 -30.03
N ILE A 908 43.79 -1.40 -31.02
CA ILE A 908 44.66 -2.57 -31.17
C ILE A 908 45.61 -2.32 -32.34
N GLU A 909 46.90 -2.29 -32.06
CA GLU A 909 47.97 -2.13 -33.04
C GLU A 909 48.65 -3.48 -33.25
N ILE A 910 48.79 -3.90 -34.50
CA ILE A 910 49.56 -5.10 -34.87
C ILE A 910 50.84 -4.62 -35.52
N ASP A 911 51.96 -4.87 -34.85
CA ASP A 911 53.29 -4.54 -35.34
C ASP A 911 53.97 -5.85 -35.83
N GLY A 912 54.25 -5.91 -37.12
CA GLY A 912 54.99 -7.00 -37.75
C GLY A 912 56.43 -6.55 -37.93
N GLY A 913 57.36 -7.09 -37.15
CA GLY A 913 58.76 -6.68 -37.25
C GLY A 913 59.34 -6.94 -38.63
N ALA A 914 59.98 -5.94 -39.26
CA ALA A 914 60.73 -6.07 -40.50
C ALA A 914 62.03 -6.91 -40.37
N TYR A 915 62.13 -7.75 -39.34
CA TYR A 915 63.33 -8.54 -39.03
C TYR A 915 62.97 -10.03 -38.99
N GLY A 916 63.20 -10.69 -40.13
CA GLY A 916 63.23 -12.14 -40.22
C GLY A 916 62.49 -12.67 -41.45
N PHE A 917 63.25 -13.19 -42.42
CA PHE A 917 62.82 -13.98 -43.58
C PHE A 917 62.08 -15.31 -43.21
N ALA A 918 61.44 -15.40 -42.04
CA ALA A 918 61.01 -16.67 -41.46
C ALA A 918 59.55 -17.05 -41.80
N ASP A 919 58.58 -16.13 -41.80
CA ASP A 919 57.22 -16.46 -42.28
C ASP A 919 56.33 -15.20 -42.49
N PRO A 920 56.25 -14.63 -43.71
CA PRO A 920 55.34 -13.51 -43.98
C PRO A 920 53.86 -13.90 -43.80
N THR A 921 53.52 -15.19 -43.75
CA THR A 921 52.14 -15.64 -43.52
C THR A 921 51.70 -15.53 -42.07
N ALA A 922 52.63 -15.45 -41.10
CA ALA A 922 52.30 -15.36 -39.69
C ALA A 922 51.56 -14.07 -39.34
N PHE A 923 51.98 -12.93 -39.90
CA PHE A 923 51.29 -11.64 -39.72
C PHE A 923 49.85 -11.70 -40.25
N PHE A 924 49.65 -12.22 -41.47
CA PHE A 924 48.31 -12.34 -42.05
C PHE A 924 47.42 -13.35 -41.32
N LYS A 925 47.99 -14.44 -40.78
CA LYS A 925 47.26 -15.41 -39.95
C LYS A 925 46.82 -14.80 -38.62
N VAL A 926 47.70 -14.09 -37.92
CA VAL A 926 47.39 -13.39 -36.67
C VAL A 926 46.34 -12.31 -36.91
N LYS A 927 46.52 -11.50 -37.96
CA LYS A 927 45.55 -10.49 -38.39
C LYS A 927 44.19 -11.12 -38.68
N LYS A 928 44.13 -12.18 -39.49
CA LYS A 928 42.88 -12.88 -39.82
C LYS A 928 42.13 -13.37 -38.58
N LYS A 929 42.84 -13.95 -37.61
CA LYS A 929 42.25 -14.44 -36.36
C LYS A 929 41.77 -13.34 -35.43
N LEU A 930 42.46 -12.20 -35.41
CA LEU A 930 41.99 -11.02 -34.70
C LEU A 930 40.65 -10.53 -35.29
N TYR A 931 40.56 -10.48 -36.62
CA TYR A 931 39.33 -10.12 -37.32
C TYR A 931 38.22 -11.16 -37.18
N GLU A 932 38.53 -12.45 -37.13
CA GLU A 932 37.53 -13.51 -36.83
C GLU A 932 36.97 -13.41 -35.39
N GLY A 933 37.71 -12.77 -34.47
CA GLY A 933 37.25 -12.49 -33.10
C GLY A 933 36.41 -11.21 -32.95
N LEU A 934 36.23 -10.44 -34.02
CA LEU A 934 35.47 -9.19 -34.07
C LEU A 934 34.26 -9.39 -35.00
N ALA A 935 33.07 -8.86 -34.65
CA ALA A 935 32.02 -8.75 -35.66
C ALA A 935 32.38 -7.65 -36.65
N VAL A 936 32.14 -7.92 -37.92
CA VAL A 936 32.23 -6.93 -38.98
C VAL A 936 30.82 -6.41 -39.24
N VAL A 937 30.55 -5.20 -38.78
CA VAL A 937 29.31 -4.49 -39.07
C VAL A 937 29.53 -3.74 -40.38
N ALA A 938 29.30 -4.43 -41.49
CA ALA A 938 29.24 -3.84 -42.82
C ALA A 938 27.77 -3.84 -43.28
N GLY A 939 27.27 -2.69 -43.76
CA GLY A 939 25.99 -2.68 -44.46
C GLY A 939 26.14 -3.49 -45.74
N ASN A 940 25.34 -4.56 -45.89
CA ASN A 940 25.30 -5.35 -47.12
C ASN A 940 24.52 -4.62 -48.22
#